data_AF-A0AAD9GUT9-F1
#
_entry.id   AF-A0AAD9GUT9-F1
#
_cell.length_a   1.000
_cell.length_b   1.000
_cell.length_c   1.000
_cell.angle_alpha   90.00
_cell.angle_beta   90.00
_cell.angle_gamma   90.00
#
_symmetry.space_group_name_H-M   'P 1'
#
loop_
_entity.id
_entity.type
_entity.pdbx_description
1 polymer ?
#
loop_
_entity_poly.entity_id
_entity_poly.type
_entity_poly.pdbx_seq_one_letter_code
_entity_poly.pdbx_strand_id
1 'polypeptide(L)'
;MSAVPPEDERTQVLNAYKAKVMEHREMESRVKNMRENVKALVKDFNKTEDDLKALQSVGQIIGEVLRQLDEDRFIVKASSGPRYVVGCRAKVDKSKLKSGTRVALDMTTLTIMRYLPREVDPTVYHMLKEDAGNVSFSSIGGLNEQIRELREVIELPLTNPELFLRVGIKPPKGVLLYGPPGTGKTLLARALACNINATFLKVVASAIVDKYIGESARVIREMFGYARDHQPCVIFMDEIDAIGGSRYSEGTSADREIQRTLMELLNQLDGFDALGQVKMVMATNRPDILDPALLRPGRLDRKIEIPLPNEASRMDILKIHSGPITKKGEIDYESIVKLTDGFNGADMRNVCTEAGMFAIRADREYVVEEDFMKAARKLAETKKLESKMDYSKVVFKMTSVGGAGMECCELVGLMGDVAYQRCRMLLQELRKLHPIFVSPLEGMMEVEYLEYLKSQQDKIPKSKRAELLRTTRPVILLLGSSTVVLDGEDELLGFAMEQTQLSKNELLAAAAFGDVVADGEGTDSARTEYGEKLALAEEMLEAKAEEEAQEAVARHRELSGHQYAYLVFEVDGVALPRVELELFHNVCPKTCKNFLAFCEHKVPDISDEAQYLGYRGNAVHRVVRGGWIQAGDVAGDGCGDGPCRSLYGLEFPDESFAISHDAAGILSMANTGPHTNGSQFFITLAPQPWLDRHKVAFGRVVSGWRTIMTIGGLETRQERPCVPCTIVDSGRLQ
;
A
#
# COMPACT_ATOMS: atom_id res chain seq x y z
N MET A 1 25.41 -56.23 -97.40
CA MET A 1 26.39 -55.21 -97.83
C MET A 1 25.61 -54.13 -98.57
N SER A 2 25.05 -53.15 -97.86
CA SER A 2 25.61 -51.80 -97.68
C SER A 2 25.67 -50.98 -98.98
N ALA A 3 24.56 -50.36 -99.37
CA ALA A 3 24.58 -49.09 -100.11
C ALA A 3 24.23 -48.01 -99.10
N VAL A 4 25.24 -47.49 -98.41
CA VAL A 4 25.13 -46.27 -97.63
C VAL A 4 24.78 -45.17 -98.63
N PRO A 5 23.63 -44.47 -98.52
CA PRO A 5 23.34 -43.34 -99.38
C PRO A 5 24.48 -42.30 -99.24
N PRO A 6 24.85 -41.55 -100.30
CA PRO A 6 25.98 -40.64 -100.24
C PRO A 6 25.83 -39.74 -99.01
N GLU A 7 26.89 -39.64 -98.19
CA GLU A 7 26.83 -38.97 -96.89
C GLU A 7 26.23 -37.55 -96.98
N ASP A 8 26.36 -36.90 -98.15
CA ASP A 8 25.81 -35.57 -98.46
C ASP A 8 24.27 -35.50 -98.53
N GLU A 9 23.58 -36.46 -99.15
CA GLU A 9 22.10 -36.42 -99.19
C GLU A 9 21.50 -36.74 -97.82
N ARG A 10 22.11 -37.70 -97.11
CA ARG A 10 21.71 -38.04 -95.74
C ARG A 10 21.93 -36.86 -94.80
N THR A 11 23.03 -36.14 -94.94
CA THR A 11 23.31 -34.93 -94.13
C THR A 11 22.40 -33.76 -94.49
N GLN A 12 22.04 -33.56 -95.76
CA GLN A 12 21.07 -32.54 -96.16
C GLN A 12 19.67 -32.80 -95.58
N VAL A 13 19.16 -34.03 -95.68
CA VAL A 13 17.86 -34.40 -95.09
C VAL A 13 17.91 -34.32 -93.56
N LEU A 14 19.01 -34.74 -92.93
CA LEU A 14 19.20 -34.57 -91.49
C LEU A 14 19.23 -33.10 -91.07
N ASN A 15 19.83 -32.21 -91.87
CA ASN A 15 19.87 -30.77 -91.59
C ASN A 15 18.50 -30.11 -91.77
N ALA A 16 17.74 -30.48 -92.81
CA ALA A 16 16.36 -30.02 -92.99
C ALA A 16 15.44 -30.50 -91.85
N TYR A 17 15.60 -31.76 -91.42
CA TYR A 17 14.87 -32.31 -90.27
C TYR A 17 15.26 -31.58 -88.97
N LYS A 18 16.56 -31.34 -88.73
CA LYS A 18 17.03 -30.54 -87.60
C LYS A 18 16.43 -29.14 -87.60
N ALA A 19 16.37 -28.46 -88.75
CA ALA A 19 15.75 -27.14 -88.87
C ALA A 19 14.26 -27.17 -88.48
N LYS A 20 13.50 -28.16 -88.97
CA LYS A 20 12.08 -28.34 -88.59
C LYS A 20 11.89 -28.69 -87.12
N VAL A 21 12.79 -29.47 -86.52
CA VAL A 21 12.78 -29.75 -85.08
C VAL A 21 13.07 -28.49 -84.26
N MET A 22 13.98 -27.63 -84.73
CA MET A 22 14.26 -26.34 -84.08
C MET A 22 13.05 -25.39 -84.15
N GLU A 23 12.40 -25.28 -85.31
CA GLU A 23 11.14 -24.51 -85.46
C GLU A 23 10.03 -25.06 -84.53
N HIS A 24 9.90 -26.39 -84.44
CA HIS A 24 8.93 -27.01 -83.54
C HIS A 24 9.21 -26.66 -82.07
N ARG A 25 10.48 -26.71 -81.63
CA ARG A 25 10.89 -26.31 -80.28
C ARG A 25 10.62 -24.83 -79.99
N GLU A 26 10.84 -23.94 -80.95
CA GLU A 26 10.51 -22.51 -80.80
C GLU A 26 9.00 -22.30 -80.65
N MET A 27 8.20 -23.00 -81.44
CA MET A 27 6.73 -22.95 -81.35
C MET A 27 6.22 -23.54 -80.03
N GLU A 28 6.78 -24.65 -79.55
CA GLU A 28 6.47 -25.20 -78.23
C GLU A 28 6.79 -24.19 -77.11
N SER A 29 7.94 -23.53 -77.18
CA SER A 29 8.34 -22.49 -76.23
C SER A 29 7.34 -21.32 -76.22
N ARG A 30 6.93 -20.83 -77.40
CA ARG A 30 5.91 -19.79 -77.53
C ARG A 30 4.56 -20.20 -76.96
N VAL A 31 4.10 -21.42 -77.25
CA VAL A 31 2.84 -21.95 -76.70
C VAL A 31 2.92 -22.08 -75.18
N LYS A 32 4.07 -22.50 -74.63
CA LYS A 32 4.31 -22.56 -73.19
C LYS A 32 4.21 -21.18 -72.56
N ASN A 33 4.90 -20.18 -73.11
CA ASN A 33 4.85 -18.81 -72.62
C ASN A 33 3.43 -18.21 -72.70
N MET A 34 2.69 -18.46 -73.78
CA MET A 34 1.29 -18.03 -73.89
C MET A 34 0.39 -18.70 -72.85
N ARG A 35 0.57 -20.00 -72.59
CA ARG A 35 -0.16 -20.71 -71.53
C ARG A 35 0.14 -20.15 -70.15
N GLU A 36 1.39 -19.78 -69.88
CA GLU A 36 1.79 -19.11 -68.63
C GLU A 36 1.15 -17.73 -68.51
N ASN A 37 1.15 -16.92 -69.58
CA ASN A 37 0.49 -15.62 -69.61
C ASN A 37 -1.02 -15.73 -69.39
N VAL A 38 -1.69 -16.70 -70.03
CA VAL A 38 -3.12 -16.95 -69.81
C VAL A 38 -3.39 -17.34 -68.36
N LYS A 39 -2.55 -18.19 -67.75
CA LYS A 39 -2.70 -18.53 -66.33
C LYS A 39 -2.53 -17.31 -65.42
N ALA A 40 -1.58 -16.43 -65.72
CA ALA A 40 -1.39 -15.18 -64.99
C ALA A 40 -2.61 -14.27 -65.12
N LEU A 41 -3.11 -14.06 -66.35
CA LEU A 41 -4.29 -13.26 -66.61
C LEU A 41 -5.56 -13.80 -65.95
N VAL A 42 -5.75 -15.13 -65.94
CA VAL A 42 -6.88 -15.76 -65.24
C VAL A 42 -6.78 -15.55 -63.72
N LYS A 43 -5.57 -15.62 -63.16
CA LYS A 43 -5.34 -15.32 -61.73
C LYS A 43 -5.71 -13.87 -61.40
N ASP A 44 -5.28 -12.94 -62.25
CA ASP A 44 -5.60 -11.52 -62.07
C ASP A 44 -7.10 -11.24 -62.26
N PHE A 45 -7.72 -11.86 -63.27
CA PHE A 45 -9.15 -11.80 -63.50
C PHE A 45 -9.93 -12.29 -62.27
N ASN A 46 -9.61 -13.48 -61.75
CA ASN A 46 -10.27 -14.01 -60.56
C ASN A 46 -10.09 -13.09 -59.34
N LYS A 47 -8.89 -12.51 -59.17
CA LYS A 47 -8.65 -11.53 -58.11
C LYS A 47 -9.57 -10.31 -58.26
N THR A 48 -9.68 -9.75 -59.47
CA THR A 48 -10.58 -8.60 -59.70
C THR A 48 -12.05 -8.95 -59.54
N GLU A 49 -12.45 -10.18 -59.89
CA GLU A 49 -13.82 -10.66 -59.69
C GLU A 49 -14.13 -10.83 -58.19
N ASP A 50 -13.18 -11.34 -57.40
CA ASP A 50 -13.30 -11.45 -55.95
C ASP A 50 -13.35 -10.08 -55.27
N ASP A 51 -12.56 -9.11 -55.74
CA ASP A 51 -12.61 -7.72 -55.26
C ASP A 51 -13.98 -7.08 -55.56
N LEU A 52 -14.54 -7.31 -56.75
CA LEU A 52 -15.90 -6.84 -57.10
C LEU A 52 -16.98 -7.48 -56.22
N LYS A 53 -16.86 -8.78 -55.91
CA LYS A 53 -17.77 -9.47 -54.98
C LYS A 53 -17.64 -8.95 -53.56
N ALA A 54 -16.43 -8.63 -53.10
CA ALA A 54 -16.19 -8.06 -51.78
C ALA A 54 -16.85 -6.68 -51.61
N LEU A 55 -16.84 -5.85 -52.66
CA LEU A 55 -17.48 -4.53 -52.66
C LEU A 55 -19.01 -4.56 -52.52
N GLN A 56 -19.66 -5.67 -52.90
CA GLN A 56 -21.11 -5.84 -52.73
C GLN A 56 -21.50 -6.20 -51.30
N SER A 57 -20.54 -6.55 -50.44
CA SER A 57 -20.84 -6.95 -49.06
C SER A 57 -21.21 -5.72 -48.21
N VAL A 58 -22.33 -5.82 -47.48
CA VAL A 58 -22.80 -4.77 -46.58
C VAL A 58 -22.36 -5.09 -45.15
N GLY A 59 -21.96 -4.06 -44.40
CA GLY A 59 -21.65 -4.18 -42.99
C GLY A 59 -22.84 -4.64 -42.15
N GLN A 60 -22.55 -5.32 -41.04
CA GLN A 60 -23.57 -5.79 -40.09
C GLN A 60 -23.42 -5.00 -38.78
N ILE A 61 -24.54 -4.70 -38.12
CA ILE A 61 -24.54 -4.02 -36.83
C ILE A 61 -24.25 -5.05 -35.74
N ILE A 62 -23.34 -4.75 -34.83
CA ILE A 62 -23.06 -5.63 -33.70
C ILE A 62 -24.04 -5.30 -32.55
N GLY A 63 -24.57 -6.35 -31.93
CA GLY A 63 -25.44 -6.25 -30.76
C GLY A 63 -25.22 -7.39 -29.78
N GLU A 64 -25.85 -7.26 -28.61
CA GLU A 64 -25.83 -8.25 -27.54
C GLU A 64 -27.25 -8.73 -27.26
N VAL A 65 -27.43 -10.05 -27.16
CA VAL A 65 -28.72 -10.65 -26.81
C VAL A 65 -28.97 -10.46 -25.32
N LEU A 66 -30.03 -9.73 -24.96
CA LEU A 66 -30.41 -9.55 -23.56
C LEU A 66 -31.26 -10.73 -23.07
N ARG A 67 -32.34 -11.03 -23.79
CA ARG A 67 -33.30 -12.07 -23.39
C ARG A 67 -34.03 -12.61 -24.62
N GLN A 68 -34.30 -13.91 -24.61
CA GLN A 68 -35.25 -14.52 -25.54
C GLN A 68 -36.67 -14.22 -25.09
N LEU A 69 -37.51 -13.74 -26.01
CA LEU A 69 -38.94 -13.47 -25.73
C LEU A 69 -39.79 -14.68 -26.11
N ASP A 70 -39.59 -15.17 -27.33
CA ASP A 70 -40.28 -16.34 -27.89
C ASP A 70 -39.27 -17.19 -28.69
N GLU A 71 -39.74 -18.25 -29.34
CA GLU A 71 -38.87 -19.12 -30.16
C GLU A 71 -38.17 -18.38 -31.31
N ASP A 72 -38.78 -17.31 -31.85
CA ASP A 72 -38.24 -16.56 -33.01
C ASP A 72 -37.89 -15.11 -32.69
N ARG A 73 -38.27 -14.59 -31.52
CA ARG A 73 -38.10 -13.18 -31.14
C ARG A 73 -37.14 -13.02 -29.98
N PHE A 74 -36.16 -12.15 -30.14
CA PHE A 74 -35.12 -11.85 -29.17
C PHE A 74 -35.07 -10.36 -28.89
N ILE A 75 -34.78 -9.97 -27.64
CA ILE A 75 -34.41 -8.60 -27.32
C ILE A 75 -32.89 -8.47 -27.47
N VAL A 76 -32.46 -7.59 -28.35
CA VAL A 76 -31.05 -7.26 -28.57
C VAL A 76 -30.78 -5.81 -28.23
N LYS A 77 -29.63 -5.54 -27.65
CA LYS A 77 -29.09 -4.19 -27.47
C LYS A 77 -28.07 -3.94 -28.57
N ALA A 78 -28.30 -2.94 -29.42
CA ALA A 78 -27.29 -2.54 -30.40
C ALA A 78 -26.11 -1.86 -29.70
N SER A 79 -24.91 -1.91 -30.28
CA SER A 79 -23.74 -1.17 -29.77
C SER A 79 -23.99 0.34 -29.64
N SER A 80 -24.93 0.90 -30.41
CA SER A 80 -25.37 2.29 -30.32
C SER A 80 -26.19 2.62 -29.07
N GLY A 81 -26.61 1.62 -28.28
CA GLY A 81 -27.39 1.80 -27.06
C GLY A 81 -28.88 1.39 -27.10
N PRO A 82 -29.66 1.61 -28.18
CA PRO A 82 -31.08 1.26 -28.20
C PRO A 82 -31.30 -0.25 -28.18
N ARG A 83 -32.46 -0.64 -27.65
CA ARG A 83 -32.90 -2.02 -27.54
C ARG A 83 -33.97 -2.30 -28.58
N TYR A 84 -33.82 -3.39 -29.33
CA TYR A 84 -34.72 -3.80 -30.39
C TYR A 84 -35.29 -5.19 -30.09
N VAL A 85 -36.53 -5.41 -30.50
CA VAL A 85 -37.12 -6.76 -30.59
C VAL A 85 -36.89 -7.23 -32.02
N VAL A 86 -36.12 -8.29 -32.18
CA VAL A 86 -35.63 -8.74 -33.48
C VAL A 86 -35.96 -10.20 -33.74
N GLY A 87 -36.19 -10.51 -35.00
CA GLY A 87 -36.34 -11.88 -35.48
C GLY A 87 -34.99 -12.59 -35.65
N CYS A 88 -34.98 -13.90 -35.51
CA CYS A 88 -33.82 -14.74 -35.81
C CYS A 88 -33.94 -15.40 -37.20
N ARG A 89 -32.85 -15.46 -37.95
CA ARG A 89 -32.80 -16.25 -39.19
C ARG A 89 -32.86 -17.75 -38.86
N ALA A 90 -33.73 -18.49 -39.54
CA ALA A 90 -33.96 -19.93 -39.27
C ALA A 90 -32.71 -20.83 -39.36
N LYS A 91 -31.65 -20.39 -40.05
CA LYS A 91 -30.39 -21.14 -40.18
C LYS A 91 -29.47 -21.01 -38.96
N VAL A 92 -29.74 -20.09 -38.03
CA VAL A 92 -28.91 -19.86 -36.85
C VAL A 92 -29.34 -20.79 -35.72
N ASP A 93 -28.37 -21.43 -35.06
CA ASP A 93 -28.61 -22.30 -33.91
C ASP A 93 -29.16 -21.49 -32.72
N LYS A 94 -30.46 -21.61 -32.46
CA LYS A 94 -31.14 -20.90 -31.37
C LYS A 94 -30.59 -21.25 -29.98
N SER A 95 -30.07 -22.45 -29.79
CA SER A 95 -29.49 -22.90 -28.51
C SER A 95 -28.23 -22.14 -28.09
N LYS A 96 -27.50 -21.57 -29.07
CA LYS A 96 -26.29 -20.76 -28.82
C LYS A 96 -26.63 -19.31 -28.47
N LEU A 97 -27.84 -18.85 -28.75
CA LEU A 97 -28.31 -17.49 -28.49
C LEU A 97 -28.77 -17.36 -27.03
N LYS A 98 -27.81 -17.39 -26.11
CA LYS A 98 -28.05 -17.16 -24.68
C LYS A 98 -27.93 -15.67 -24.36
N SER A 99 -28.53 -15.25 -23.24
CA SER A 99 -28.32 -13.90 -22.69
C SER A 99 -26.82 -13.61 -22.55
N GLY A 100 -26.39 -12.45 -23.04
CA GLY A 100 -24.99 -12.02 -23.09
C GLY A 100 -24.24 -12.38 -24.38
N THR A 101 -24.83 -13.17 -25.28
CA THR A 101 -24.16 -13.57 -26.53
C THR A 101 -24.14 -12.41 -27.52
N ARG A 102 -23.00 -12.17 -28.16
CA ARG A 102 -22.88 -11.20 -29.24
C ARG A 102 -23.46 -11.74 -30.54
N VAL A 103 -24.18 -10.90 -31.27
CA VAL A 103 -24.83 -11.24 -32.53
C VAL A 103 -24.60 -10.14 -33.55
N ALA A 104 -24.54 -10.54 -34.81
CA ALA A 104 -24.56 -9.61 -35.93
C ALA A 104 -26.00 -9.45 -36.42
N LEU A 105 -26.45 -8.21 -36.48
CA LEU A 105 -27.76 -7.79 -36.97
C LEU A 105 -27.61 -7.25 -38.39
N ASP A 106 -28.60 -7.53 -39.21
CA ASP A 106 -28.72 -6.88 -40.51
C ASP A 106 -28.97 -5.37 -40.35
N MET A 107 -28.34 -4.55 -41.19
CA MET A 107 -28.38 -3.09 -41.04
C MET A 107 -29.76 -2.51 -41.41
N THR A 108 -30.50 -3.17 -42.30
CA THR A 108 -31.82 -2.70 -42.77
C THR A 108 -32.98 -3.32 -42.00
N THR A 109 -32.96 -4.64 -41.81
CA THR A 109 -34.08 -5.36 -41.18
C THR A 109 -33.90 -5.61 -39.69
N LEU A 110 -32.71 -5.32 -39.13
CA LEU A 110 -32.34 -5.63 -37.75
C LEU A 110 -32.54 -7.11 -37.37
N THR A 111 -32.47 -8.04 -38.33
CA THR A 111 -32.59 -9.48 -38.06
C THR A 111 -31.26 -10.09 -37.62
N ILE A 112 -31.30 -11.08 -36.72
CA ILE A 112 -30.09 -11.81 -36.30
C ILE A 112 -29.59 -12.67 -37.46
N MET A 113 -28.44 -12.29 -38.02
CA MET A 113 -27.80 -12.95 -39.15
C MET A 113 -26.92 -14.12 -38.72
N ARG A 114 -26.08 -13.89 -37.69
CA ARG A 114 -25.14 -14.87 -37.13
C ARG A 114 -24.80 -14.52 -35.69
N TYR A 115 -24.43 -15.52 -34.90
CA TYR A 115 -23.80 -15.29 -33.59
C TYR A 115 -22.31 -14.99 -33.80
N LEU A 116 -21.73 -14.19 -32.91
CA LEU A 116 -20.33 -13.81 -32.91
C LEU A 116 -19.65 -14.36 -31.66
N PRO A 117 -18.34 -14.71 -31.75
CA PRO A 117 -17.56 -14.97 -30.55
C PRO A 117 -17.48 -13.70 -29.70
N ARG A 118 -17.08 -13.88 -28.44
CA ARG A 118 -16.83 -12.77 -27.51
C ARG A 118 -15.76 -11.84 -28.09
N GLU A 119 -15.93 -10.52 -27.91
CA GLU A 119 -14.83 -9.59 -28.22
C GLU A 119 -13.68 -9.82 -27.26
N VAL A 120 -12.48 -9.57 -27.76
CA VAL A 120 -11.31 -9.34 -26.93
C VAL A 120 -10.86 -7.94 -27.26
N ASP A 121 -10.85 -7.04 -26.28
CA ASP A 121 -10.30 -5.71 -26.46
C ASP A 121 -8.87 -5.79 -27.06
N PRO A 122 -8.53 -4.93 -28.04
CA PRO A 122 -7.21 -4.93 -28.66
C PRO A 122 -6.07 -4.77 -27.66
N THR A 123 -6.30 -4.04 -26.57
CA THR A 123 -5.34 -3.86 -25.46
C THR A 123 -4.96 -5.20 -24.84
N VAL A 124 -5.94 -6.04 -24.53
CA VAL A 124 -5.74 -7.40 -24.01
C VAL A 124 -5.04 -8.30 -25.03
N TYR A 125 -5.36 -8.15 -26.32
CA TYR A 125 -4.69 -8.90 -27.38
C TYR A 125 -3.20 -8.51 -27.55
N HIS A 126 -2.86 -7.23 -27.35
CA HIS A 126 -1.47 -6.79 -27.32
C HIS A 126 -0.70 -7.36 -26.12
N MET A 127 -1.35 -7.46 -24.95
CA MET A 127 -0.76 -8.08 -23.75
C MET A 127 -0.40 -9.57 -23.94
N LEU A 128 -1.08 -10.27 -24.85
CA LEU A 128 -0.79 -11.66 -25.21
C LEU A 128 0.43 -11.78 -26.15
N LYS A 129 0.57 -10.88 -27.12
CA LYS A 129 1.60 -10.94 -28.15
C LYS A 129 2.99 -10.48 -27.70
N GLU A 130 3.10 -9.90 -26.51
CA GLU A 130 4.41 -9.68 -25.89
C GLU A 130 4.99 -11.03 -25.44
N ASP A 131 5.61 -11.75 -26.38
CA ASP A 131 6.31 -12.99 -26.08
C ASP A 131 7.28 -12.74 -24.92
N ALA A 132 7.11 -13.52 -23.85
CA ALA A 132 8.08 -13.57 -22.77
C ALA A 132 9.40 -14.03 -23.39
N GLY A 133 10.31 -13.08 -23.63
CA GLY A 133 11.57 -13.39 -24.33
C GLY A 133 12.28 -14.59 -23.73
N ASN A 134 13.06 -15.29 -24.55
CA ASN A 134 13.52 -16.67 -24.34
C ASN A 134 14.52 -16.83 -23.17
N VAL A 135 14.02 -16.71 -21.93
CA VAL A 135 14.82 -16.71 -20.70
C VAL A 135 14.51 -17.98 -19.91
N SER A 136 15.51 -18.84 -19.71
CA SER A 136 15.38 -20.07 -18.92
C SER A 136 15.68 -19.82 -17.44
N PHE A 137 15.25 -20.73 -16.55
CA PHE A 137 15.62 -20.67 -15.13
C PHE A 137 17.13 -20.75 -14.88
N SER A 138 17.90 -21.35 -15.79
CA SER A 138 19.36 -21.42 -15.70
C SER A 138 20.06 -20.07 -15.86
N SER A 139 19.35 -19.06 -16.37
CA SER A 139 19.85 -17.69 -16.49
C SER A 139 19.65 -16.86 -15.21
N ILE A 140 18.96 -17.42 -14.20
CA ILE A 140 18.72 -16.76 -12.91
C ILE A 140 19.67 -17.36 -11.88
N GLY A 141 20.49 -16.53 -11.25
CA GLY A 141 21.41 -16.94 -10.19
C GLY A 141 20.84 -16.67 -8.80
N GLY A 142 21.12 -17.56 -7.85
CA GLY A 142 20.99 -17.28 -6.42
C GLY A 142 19.57 -17.16 -5.84
N LEU A 143 18.52 -17.51 -6.61
CA LEU A 143 17.10 -17.44 -6.20
C LEU A 143 16.41 -18.82 -6.20
N ASN A 144 17.15 -19.89 -5.90
CA ASN A 144 16.65 -21.27 -6.03
C ASN A 144 15.44 -21.56 -5.12
N GLU A 145 15.42 -20.99 -3.92
CA GLU A 145 14.32 -21.14 -2.97
C GLU A 145 13.04 -20.47 -3.49
N GLN A 146 13.14 -19.21 -3.92
CA GLN A 146 12.02 -18.44 -4.48
C GLN A 146 11.48 -19.07 -5.76
N ILE A 147 12.36 -19.59 -6.63
CA ILE A 147 11.96 -20.33 -7.84
C ILE A 147 11.18 -21.59 -7.47
N ARG A 148 11.63 -22.34 -6.46
CA ARG A 148 10.95 -23.55 -5.99
C ARG A 148 9.55 -23.20 -5.46
N GLU A 149 9.44 -22.20 -4.58
CA GLU A 149 8.15 -21.77 -4.04
C GLU A 149 7.18 -21.34 -5.15
N LEU A 150 7.67 -20.58 -6.15
CA LEU A 150 6.83 -20.15 -7.26
C LEU A 150 6.34 -21.32 -8.12
N ARG A 151 7.20 -22.32 -8.38
CA ARG A 151 6.83 -23.54 -9.12
C ARG A 151 5.79 -24.37 -8.37
N GLU A 152 5.93 -24.52 -7.05
CA GLU A 152 4.96 -25.24 -6.22
C GLU A 152 3.57 -24.58 -6.27
N VAL A 153 3.50 -23.25 -6.43
CA VAL A 153 2.25 -22.51 -6.46
C VAL A 153 1.60 -22.46 -7.85
N ILE A 154 2.39 -22.45 -8.92
CA ILE A 154 1.87 -22.23 -10.28
C ILE A 154 1.96 -23.49 -11.11
N GLU A 155 3.13 -24.12 -11.21
CA GLU A 155 3.36 -25.28 -12.08
C GLU A 155 2.66 -26.54 -11.55
N LEU A 156 2.76 -26.79 -10.23
CA LEU A 156 2.17 -27.98 -9.60
C LEU A 156 0.64 -28.08 -9.74
N PRO A 157 -0.17 -27.03 -9.48
CA PRO A 157 -1.62 -27.12 -9.65
C PRO A 157 -2.06 -27.17 -11.12
N LEU A 158 -1.24 -26.67 -12.05
CA LEU A 158 -1.55 -26.75 -13.48
C LEU A 158 -1.24 -28.14 -14.06
N THR A 159 -0.15 -28.77 -13.60
CA THR A 159 0.26 -30.10 -14.08
C THR A 159 -0.53 -31.22 -13.40
N ASN A 160 -0.71 -31.17 -12.08
CA ASN A 160 -1.29 -32.27 -11.28
C ASN A 160 -2.32 -31.76 -10.26
N PRO A 161 -3.52 -31.33 -10.70
CA PRO A 161 -4.57 -30.88 -9.79
C PRO A 161 -5.13 -31.99 -8.86
N GLU A 162 -5.01 -33.26 -9.26
CA GLU A 162 -5.48 -34.40 -8.45
C GLU A 162 -4.80 -34.50 -7.09
N LEU A 163 -3.53 -34.08 -6.97
CA LEU A 163 -2.80 -34.12 -5.70
C LEU A 163 -3.47 -33.23 -4.65
N PHE A 164 -3.95 -32.04 -5.06
CA PHE A 164 -4.67 -31.12 -4.18
C PHE A 164 -6.03 -31.69 -3.74
N LEU A 165 -6.73 -32.37 -4.66
CA LEU A 165 -8.00 -33.03 -4.37
C LEU A 165 -7.84 -34.20 -3.39
N ARG A 166 -6.80 -35.03 -3.55
CA ARG A 166 -6.51 -36.16 -2.64
C ARG A 166 -6.11 -35.70 -1.25
N VAL A 167 -5.32 -34.62 -1.16
CA VAL A 167 -4.91 -34.03 0.12
C VAL A 167 -6.06 -33.22 0.76
N GLY A 168 -7.04 -32.78 -0.03
CA GLY A 168 -8.19 -32.01 0.45
C GLY A 168 -7.90 -30.53 0.68
N ILE A 169 -6.86 -29.99 0.04
CA ILE A 169 -6.47 -28.58 0.15
C ILE A 169 -6.86 -27.81 -1.12
N LYS A 170 -7.28 -26.55 -0.97
CA LYS A 170 -7.51 -25.67 -2.12
C LYS A 170 -6.18 -25.15 -2.64
N PRO A 171 -5.92 -25.19 -3.96
CA PRO A 171 -4.71 -24.62 -4.50
C PRO A 171 -4.72 -23.09 -4.30
N PRO A 172 -3.57 -22.49 -3.98
CA PRO A 172 -3.44 -21.03 -3.87
C PRO A 172 -3.84 -20.33 -5.18
N LYS A 173 -4.51 -19.17 -5.09
CA LYS A 173 -4.99 -18.42 -6.26
C LYS A 173 -3.94 -17.48 -6.83
N GLY A 174 -3.23 -16.77 -5.96
CA GLY A 174 -2.33 -15.68 -6.35
C GLY A 174 -1.02 -15.65 -5.57
N VAL A 175 0.03 -15.16 -6.24
CA VAL A 175 1.35 -14.92 -5.68
C VAL A 175 1.70 -13.44 -5.76
N LEU A 176 2.25 -12.89 -4.69
CA LEU A 176 2.85 -11.56 -4.67
C LEU A 176 4.37 -11.69 -4.56
N LEU A 177 5.10 -11.19 -5.56
CA LEU A 177 6.54 -11.01 -5.54
C LEU A 177 6.85 -9.60 -5.04
N TYR A 178 7.58 -9.48 -3.93
CA TYR A 178 7.99 -8.18 -3.40
C TYR A 178 9.47 -8.16 -3.01
N GLY A 179 10.07 -6.98 -3.00
CA GLY A 179 11.46 -6.79 -2.60
C GLY A 179 12.08 -5.53 -3.23
N PRO A 180 13.37 -5.26 -2.97
CA PRO A 180 14.06 -4.12 -3.55
C PRO A 180 14.08 -4.13 -5.08
N PRO A 181 14.13 -2.96 -5.74
CA PRO A 181 14.25 -2.89 -7.19
C PRO A 181 15.56 -3.54 -7.66
N GLY A 182 15.56 -4.12 -8.87
CA GLY A 182 16.77 -4.72 -9.45
C GLY A 182 17.18 -6.09 -8.90
N THR A 183 16.33 -6.76 -8.09
CA THR A 183 16.54 -8.15 -7.64
C THR A 183 16.01 -9.22 -8.60
N GLY A 184 15.39 -8.82 -9.73
CA GLY A 184 14.96 -9.75 -10.77
C GLY A 184 13.52 -10.26 -10.66
N LYS A 185 12.62 -9.57 -9.96
CA LYS A 185 11.16 -9.89 -9.91
C LYS A 185 10.54 -10.11 -11.30
N THR A 186 10.68 -9.14 -12.21
CA THR A 186 10.20 -9.23 -13.59
C THR A 186 10.92 -10.32 -14.38
N LEU A 187 12.22 -10.54 -14.13
CA LEU A 187 13.01 -11.57 -14.81
C LEU A 187 12.53 -12.97 -14.41
N LEU A 188 12.25 -13.17 -13.13
CA LEU A 188 11.74 -14.42 -12.58
C LEU A 188 10.35 -14.76 -13.14
N ALA A 189 9.46 -13.77 -13.26
CA ALA A 189 8.16 -13.95 -13.92
C ALA A 189 8.28 -14.27 -15.43
N ARG A 190 9.25 -13.66 -16.13
CA ARG A 190 9.51 -13.98 -17.54
C ARG A 190 10.04 -15.41 -17.71
N ALA A 191 10.95 -15.84 -16.84
CA ALA A 191 11.43 -17.22 -16.87
C ALA A 191 10.32 -18.23 -16.57
N LEU A 192 9.40 -17.89 -15.66
CA LEU A 192 8.20 -18.69 -15.42
C LEU A 192 7.38 -18.85 -16.71
N ALA A 193 7.11 -17.74 -17.42
CA ALA A 193 6.33 -17.76 -18.65
C ALA A 193 6.93 -18.66 -19.74
N CYS A 194 8.26 -18.70 -19.88
CA CYS A 194 8.92 -19.56 -20.88
C CYS A 194 8.84 -21.06 -20.55
N ASN A 195 8.73 -21.43 -19.27
CA ASN A 195 8.76 -22.83 -18.85
C ASN A 195 7.37 -23.45 -18.72
N ILE A 196 6.32 -22.63 -18.61
CA ILE A 196 4.95 -23.13 -18.52
C ILE A 196 4.33 -23.14 -19.92
N ASN A 197 3.83 -24.31 -20.34
CA ASN A 197 2.99 -24.46 -21.55
C ASN A 197 1.55 -23.96 -21.28
N ALA A 198 1.39 -22.70 -20.90
CA ALA A 198 0.09 -22.07 -20.63
C ALA A 198 0.03 -20.68 -21.28
N THR A 199 -1.19 -20.19 -21.46
CA THR A 199 -1.41 -18.82 -21.94
C THR A 199 -0.84 -17.84 -20.92
N PHE A 200 0.10 -16.98 -21.33
CA PHE A 200 0.70 -15.98 -20.44
C PHE A 200 0.22 -14.58 -20.84
N LEU A 201 -0.36 -13.87 -19.87
CA LEU A 201 -0.80 -12.48 -20.05
C LEU A 201 0.11 -11.58 -19.22
N LYS A 202 0.95 -10.80 -19.89
CA LYS A 202 1.79 -9.79 -19.25
C LYS A 202 1.09 -8.45 -19.27
N VAL A 203 0.87 -7.89 -18.09
CA VAL A 203 0.19 -6.61 -17.92
C VAL A 203 1.03 -5.71 -17.03
N VAL A 204 1.30 -4.49 -17.50
CA VAL A 204 1.88 -3.43 -16.68
C VAL A 204 0.71 -2.65 -16.07
N ALA A 205 0.64 -2.55 -14.74
CA ALA A 205 -0.55 -1.98 -14.09
C ALA A 205 -0.81 -0.51 -14.48
N SER A 206 0.25 0.26 -14.75
CA SER A 206 0.16 1.64 -15.25
C SER A 206 -0.48 1.76 -16.63
N ALA A 207 -0.36 0.74 -17.48
CA ALA A 207 -0.95 0.72 -18.83
C ALA A 207 -2.47 0.47 -18.83
N ILE A 208 -3.03 0.02 -17.71
CA ILE A 208 -4.48 -0.24 -17.57
C ILE A 208 -5.24 1.06 -17.23
N VAL A 209 -4.56 2.05 -16.66
CA VAL A 209 -5.19 3.27 -16.16
C VAL A 209 -5.41 4.26 -17.31
N ASP A 210 -6.67 4.40 -17.71
CA ASP A 210 -7.10 5.38 -18.71
C ASP A 210 -7.77 6.61 -18.08
N LYS A 211 -7.74 7.73 -18.83
CA LYS A 211 -8.43 8.97 -18.45
C LYS A 211 -9.96 8.89 -18.55
N TYR A 212 -10.47 7.85 -19.21
CA TYR A 212 -11.90 7.67 -19.47
C TYR A 212 -12.56 6.93 -18.30
N ILE A 213 -13.64 7.51 -17.78
CA ILE A 213 -14.35 6.98 -16.62
C ILE A 213 -14.90 5.58 -16.93
N GLY A 214 -14.48 4.58 -16.16
CA GLY A 214 -14.96 3.20 -16.22
C GLY A 214 -14.28 2.32 -17.26
N GLU A 215 -13.39 2.85 -18.11
CA GLU A 215 -12.70 2.06 -19.14
C GLU A 215 -11.67 1.11 -18.50
N SER A 216 -10.89 1.59 -17.53
CA SER A 216 -9.92 0.78 -16.77
C SER A 216 -10.58 -0.45 -16.12
N ALA A 217 -11.76 -0.26 -15.51
CA ALA A 217 -12.53 -1.36 -14.91
C ALA A 217 -13.15 -2.31 -15.97
N ARG A 218 -13.41 -1.83 -17.19
CA ARG A 218 -13.83 -2.68 -18.31
C ARG A 218 -12.68 -3.56 -18.78
N VAL A 219 -11.49 -3.01 -18.97
CA VAL A 219 -10.29 -3.75 -19.39
C VAL A 219 -9.98 -4.90 -18.43
N ILE A 220 -10.09 -4.68 -17.11
CA ILE A 220 -9.91 -5.76 -16.11
C ILE A 220 -10.93 -6.88 -16.29
N ARG A 221 -12.21 -6.56 -16.49
CA ARG A 221 -13.27 -7.57 -16.73
C ARG A 221 -13.03 -8.35 -18.02
N GLU A 222 -12.55 -7.69 -19.06
CA GLU A 222 -12.22 -8.32 -20.33
C GLU A 222 -10.97 -9.20 -20.22
N MET A 223 -9.93 -8.76 -19.50
CA MET A 223 -8.72 -9.53 -19.22
C MET A 223 -9.03 -10.84 -18.48
N PHE A 224 -9.79 -10.80 -17.39
CA PHE A 224 -10.22 -12.01 -16.68
C PHE A 224 -11.20 -12.84 -17.50
N GLY A 225 -12.01 -12.20 -18.35
CA GLY A 225 -12.84 -12.89 -19.33
C GLY A 225 -12.01 -13.74 -20.28
N TYR A 226 -11.01 -13.13 -20.88
CA TYR A 226 -10.09 -13.78 -21.82
C TYR A 226 -9.30 -14.91 -21.16
N ALA A 227 -8.79 -14.69 -19.94
CA ALA A 227 -8.06 -15.70 -19.18
C ALA A 227 -8.94 -16.92 -18.83
N ARG A 228 -10.24 -16.71 -18.59
CA ARG A 228 -11.19 -17.81 -18.36
C ARG A 228 -11.49 -18.60 -19.63
N ASP A 229 -11.55 -17.93 -20.77
CA ASP A 229 -11.80 -18.58 -22.06
C ASP A 229 -10.58 -19.41 -22.54
N HIS A 230 -9.36 -19.06 -22.11
CA HIS A 230 -8.08 -19.68 -22.52
C HIS A 230 -7.35 -20.43 -21.39
N GLN A 231 -8.08 -21.17 -20.55
CA GLN A 231 -7.48 -22.00 -19.50
C GLN A 231 -6.67 -23.18 -20.08
N PRO A 232 -5.49 -23.51 -19.54
CA PRO A 232 -4.79 -22.89 -18.40
C PRO A 232 -4.12 -21.55 -18.74
N CYS A 233 -4.20 -20.57 -17.83
CA CYS A 233 -3.70 -19.21 -18.05
C CYS A 233 -3.01 -18.64 -16.80
N VAL A 234 -1.92 -17.90 -17.01
CA VAL A 234 -1.20 -17.15 -15.96
C VAL A 234 -1.25 -15.65 -16.29
N ILE A 235 -1.76 -14.86 -15.35
CA ILE A 235 -1.79 -13.40 -15.44
C ILE A 235 -0.64 -12.85 -14.61
N PHE A 236 0.30 -12.15 -15.25
CA PHE A 236 1.38 -11.44 -14.59
C PHE A 236 1.12 -9.93 -14.61
N MET A 237 0.98 -9.34 -13.43
CA MET A 237 0.81 -7.91 -13.22
C MET A 237 2.09 -7.32 -12.62
N ASP A 238 2.81 -6.51 -13.39
CA ASP A 238 3.98 -5.77 -12.91
C ASP A 238 3.57 -4.38 -12.39
N GLU A 239 4.34 -3.86 -11.43
CA GLU A 239 4.14 -2.53 -10.81
C GLU A 239 2.72 -2.32 -10.26
N ILE A 240 2.21 -3.31 -9.51
CA ILE A 240 0.85 -3.26 -8.96
C ILE A 240 0.62 -2.07 -8.02
N ASP A 241 1.67 -1.46 -7.48
CA ASP A 241 1.63 -0.23 -6.69
C ASP A 241 1.02 0.97 -7.45
N ALA A 242 1.05 0.98 -8.78
CA ALA A 242 0.37 2.00 -9.59
C ALA A 242 -1.16 2.01 -9.41
N ILE A 243 -1.76 0.85 -9.16
CA ILE A 243 -3.23 0.71 -8.99
C ILE A 243 -3.64 0.26 -7.59
N GLY A 244 -2.70 -0.29 -6.82
CA GLY A 244 -2.92 -0.90 -5.51
C GLY A 244 -2.78 0.04 -4.33
N GLY A 245 -2.71 1.36 -4.55
CA GLY A 245 -2.48 2.34 -3.50
C GLY A 245 -3.51 2.33 -2.37
N SER A 246 -3.04 2.54 -1.14
CA SER A 246 -3.88 2.63 0.06
C SER A 246 -4.93 3.74 -0.05
N ARG A 247 -6.12 3.49 0.50
CA ARG A 247 -7.27 4.40 0.45
C ARG A 247 -6.96 5.71 1.17
N TYR A 248 -6.80 6.79 0.42
CA TYR A 248 -6.83 8.15 0.97
C TYR A 248 -8.27 8.65 1.02
N SER A 249 -8.70 9.13 2.19
CA SER A 249 -10.06 9.58 2.50
C SER A 249 -10.48 10.87 1.75
N GLU A 250 -9.52 11.64 1.22
CA GLU A 250 -9.76 12.81 0.38
C GLU A 250 -8.90 12.77 -0.89
N GLY A 251 -9.33 11.99 -1.88
CA GLY A 251 -8.65 11.85 -3.18
C GLY A 251 -9.28 12.69 -4.29
N THR A 252 -8.44 13.06 -5.26
CA THR A 252 -8.84 13.71 -6.52
C THR A 252 -9.73 12.79 -7.37
N SER A 253 -10.40 13.32 -8.39
CA SER A 253 -11.23 12.51 -9.30
C SER A 253 -10.46 11.36 -9.97
N ALA A 254 -9.14 11.50 -10.15
CA ALA A 254 -8.28 10.45 -10.70
C ALA A 254 -8.09 9.29 -9.72
N ASP A 255 -7.89 9.58 -8.45
CA ASP A 255 -7.72 8.55 -7.41
C ASP A 255 -8.98 7.70 -7.26
N ARG A 256 -10.16 8.31 -7.42
CA ARG A 256 -11.44 7.59 -7.42
C ARG A 256 -11.57 6.60 -8.58
N GLU A 257 -10.97 6.90 -9.75
CA GLU A 257 -10.95 5.98 -10.90
C GLU A 257 -10.04 4.78 -10.63
N ILE A 258 -8.85 5.05 -10.09
CA ILE A 258 -7.88 4.00 -9.70
C ILE A 258 -8.50 3.10 -8.63
N GLN A 259 -9.14 3.68 -7.62
CA GLN A 259 -9.85 2.91 -6.60
C GLN A 259 -10.96 2.04 -7.19
N ARG A 260 -11.74 2.55 -8.15
CA ARG A 260 -12.78 1.73 -8.81
C ARG A 260 -12.18 0.55 -9.57
N THR A 261 -11.06 0.80 -10.25
CA THR A 261 -10.28 -0.21 -10.98
C THR A 261 -9.74 -1.29 -10.03
N LEU A 262 -9.20 -0.88 -8.87
CA LEU A 262 -8.76 -1.78 -7.82
C LEU A 262 -9.92 -2.59 -7.24
N MET A 263 -11.06 -1.98 -6.93
CA MET A 263 -12.23 -2.72 -6.42
C MET A 263 -12.72 -3.76 -7.43
N GLU A 264 -12.68 -3.43 -8.73
CA GLU A 264 -13.03 -4.41 -9.77
C GLU A 264 -12.03 -5.57 -9.82
N LEU A 265 -10.73 -5.31 -9.71
CA LEU A 265 -9.70 -6.36 -9.59
C LEU A 265 -9.98 -7.26 -8.38
N LEU A 266 -10.28 -6.68 -7.22
CA LEU A 266 -10.61 -7.41 -6.01
C LEU A 266 -11.86 -8.28 -6.18
N ASN A 267 -12.90 -7.74 -6.81
CA ASN A 267 -14.13 -8.47 -7.10
C ASN A 267 -13.89 -9.66 -8.06
N GLN A 268 -13.03 -9.51 -9.07
CA GLN A 268 -12.68 -10.62 -9.97
C GLN A 268 -11.84 -11.70 -9.27
N LEU A 269 -11.04 -11.36 -8.27
CA LEU A 269 -10.25 -12.33 -7.48
C LEU A 269 -11.08 -13.09 -6.45
N ASP A 270 -12.04 -12.41 -5.82
CA ASP A 270 -12.96 -12.97 -4.83
C ASP A 270 -14.16 -13.70 -5.43
N GLY A 271 -14.47 -13.41 -6.70
CA GLY A 271 -15.69 -13.83 -7.37
C GLY A 271 -16.08 -15.29 -7.09
N PHE A 272 -17.39 -15.52 -6.97
CA PHE A 272 -18.03 -16.79 -6.62
C PHE A 272 -17.77 -17.94 -7.61
N ASP A 273 -17.20 -17.64 -8.77
CA ASP A 273 -16.64 -18.66 -9.66
C ASP A 273 -15.27 -19.07 -9.12
N ALA A 274 -15.09 -20.34 -8.78
CA ALA A 274 -13.75 -20.87 -8.56
C ALA A 274 -12.90 -20.52 -9.80
N LEU A 275 -11.99 -19.55 -9.70
CA LEU A 275 -11.00 -19.27 -10.75
C LEU A 275 -10.38 -20.62 -11.09
N GLY A 276 -10.72 -21.16 -12.27
CA GLY A 276 -10.46 -22.56 -12.62
C GLY A 276 -8.96 -22.86 -12.65
N GLN A 277 -8.39 -22.92 -13.85
CA GLN A 277 -6.93 -23.03 -14.03
C GLN A 277 -6.28 -21.67 -14.32
N VAL A 278 -6.81 -20.60 -13.72
CA VAL A 278 -6.26 -19.23 -13.85
C VAL A 278 -5.45 -18.92 -12.61
N LYS A 279 -4.18 -18.55 -12.80
CA LYS A 279 -3.26 -18.14 -11.72
C LYS A 279 -2.83 -16.70 -11.91
N MET A 280 -2.65 -15.99 -10.80
CA MET A 280 -2.18 -14.60 -10.82
C MET A 280 -0.84 -14.46 -10.13
N VAL A 281 0.06 -13.68 -10.74
CA VAL A 281 1.35 -13.28 -10.19
C VAL A 281 1.43 -11.76 -10.23
N MET A 282 1.58 -11.13 -9.08
CA MET A 282 1.77 -9.69 -8.96
C MET A 282 3.21 -9.40 -8.55
N ALA A 283 3.80 -8.31 -9.05
CA ALA A 283 5.11 -7.83 -8.62
C ALA A 283 5.01 -6.38 -8.11
N THR A 284 5.66 -6.11 -6.98
CA THR A 284 5.78 -4.75 -6.41
C THR A 284 7.20 -4.49 -5.89
N ASN A 285 7.63 -3.23 -5.97
CA ASN A 285 8.82 -2.75 -5.27
C ASN A 285 8.51 -2.18 -3.88
N ARG A 286 7.24 -1.86 -3.62
CA ARG A 286 6.76 -1.11 -2.45
C ARG A 286 5.53 -1.78 -1.85
N PRO A 287 5.71 -2.78 -0.97
CA PRO A 287 4.59 -3.45 -0.31
C PRO A 287 3.92 -2.57 0.75
N ASP A 288 4.56 -1.49 1.19
CA ASP A 288 4.09 -0.50 2.17
C ASP A 288 2.85 0.27 1.69
N ILE A 289 2.79 0.59 0.39
CA ILE A 289 1.70 1.39 -0.20
C ILE A 289 0.47 0.53 -0.53
N LEU A 290 0.61 -0.80 -0.57
CA LEU A 290 -0.46 -1.68 -1.05
C LEU A 290 -1.66 -1.71 -0.09
N ASP A 291 -2.87 -1.67 -0.65
CA ASP A 291 -4.11 -1.85 0.12
C ASP A 291 -4.08 -3.21 0.85
N PRO A 292 -4.22 -3.25 2.19
CA PRO A 292 -4.30 -4.48 2.96
C PRO A 292 -5.40 -5.45 2.47
N ALA A 293 -6.42 -4.94 1.78
CA ALA A 293 -7.46 -5.75 1.17
C ALA A 293 -6.90 -6.69 0.09
N LEU A 294 -5.91 -6.28 -0.71
CA LEU A 294 -5.25 -7.16 -1.68
C LEU A 294 -4.49 -8.30 -0.97
N LEU A 295 -3.86 -7.99 0.16
CA LEU A 295 -3.02 -8.91 0.94
C LEU A 295 -3.80 -9.91 1.78
N ARG A 296 -5.14 -9.86 1.74
CA ARG A 296 -6.01 -10.75 2.50
C ARG A 296 -5.91 -12.19 1.97
N PRO A 297 -5.81 -13.20 2.87
CA PRO A 297 -5.88 -14.60 2.48
C PRO A 297 -7.16 -14.90 1.69
N GLY A 298 -7.06 -15.68 0.62
CA GLY A 298 -8.13 -15.93 -0.35
C GLY A 298 -7.98 -15.16 -1.68
N ARG A 299 -7.12 -14.13 -1.72
CA ARG A 299 -6.74 -13.35 -2.91
C ARG A 299 -5.28 -13.57 -3.27
N LEU A 300 -4.37 -13.06 -2.43
CA LEU A 300 -2.92 -13.24 -2.52
C LEU A 300 -2.47 -14.14 -1.37
N ASP A 301 -2.49 -15.46 -1.63
CA ASP A 301 -2.22 -16.46 -0.60
C ASP A 301 -0.72 -16.60 -0.31
N ARG A 302 0.13 -16.37 -1.31
CA ARG A 302 1.58 -16.55 -1.20
C ARG A 302 2.30 -15.23 -1.43
N LYS A 303 3.17 -14.88 -0.49
CA LYS A 303 3.99 -13.67 -0.53
C LYS A 303 5.44 -14.12 -0.56
N ILE A 304 6.12 -13.92 -1.69
CA ILE A 304 7.50 -14.32 -1.89
C ILE A 304 8.37 -13.08 -1.84
N GLU A 305 9.22 -13.02 -0.84
CA GLU A 305 10.23 -11.98 -0.72
C GLU A 305 11.43 -12.32 -1.60
N ILE A 306 11.86 -11.37 -2.41
CA ILE A 306 13.12 -11.46 -3.15
C ILE A 306 14.15 -10.57 -2.46
N PRO A 307 14.98 -11.12 -1.56
CA PRO A 307 15.97 -10.35 -0.83
C PRO A 307 17.11 -9.91 -1.75
N LEU A 308 17.99 -9.07 -1.20
CA LEU A 308 19.28 -8.78 -1.82
C LEU A 308 20.13 -10.07 -1.93
N PRO A 309 20.95 -10.21 -2.98
CA PRO A 309 21.72 -11.43 -3.19
C PRO A 309 22.83 -11.59 -2.14
N ASN A 310 22.90 -12.78 -1.54
CA ASN A 310 24.00 -13.24 -0.68
C ASN A 310 25.32 -13.33 -1.46
N GLU A 311 26.46 -13.49 -0.78
CA GLU A 311 27.78 -13.65 -1.43
C GLU A 311 27.79 -14.78 -2.47
N ALA A 312 27.26 -15.96 -2.12
CA ALA A 312 27.12 -17.07 -3.05
C ALA A 312 26.22 -16.71 -4.26
N SER A 313 25.08 -16.07 -4.01
CA SER A 313 24.16 -15.60 -5.05
C SER A 313 24.81 -14.58 -5.98
N ARG A 314 25.60 -13.63 -5.44
CA ARG A 314 26.35 -12.64 -6.22
C ARG A 314 27.40 -13.31 -7.10
N MET A 315 28.11 -14.30 -6.57
CA MET A 315 29.07 -15.09 -7.35
C MET A 315 28.38 -15.79 -8.54
N ASP A 316 27.22 -16.42 -8.31
CA ASP A 316 26.47 -17.11 -9.36
C ASP A 316 25.98 -16.13 -10.45
N ILE A 317 25.41 -15.00 -10.04
CA ILE A 317 24.94 -13.95 -10.96
C ILE A 317 26.11 -13.42 -11.81
N LEU A 318 27.28 -13.20 -11.19
CA LEU A 318 28.47 -12.73 -11.87
C LEU A 318 28.99 -13.77 -12.88
N LYS A 319 28.98 -15.06 -12.53
CA LYS A 319 29.34 -16.14 -13.46
C LYS A 319 28.41 -16.21 -14.68
N ILE A 320 27.10 -16.07 -14.47
CA ILE A 320 26.10 -16.07 -15.54
C ILE A 320 26.32 -14.89 -16.50
N HIS A 321 26.41 -13.67 -15.98
CA HIS A 321 26.54 -12.47 -16.81
C HIS A 321 27.91 -12.34 -17.47
N SER A 322 28.94 -12.94 -16.87
CA SER A 322 30.28 -12.93 -17.44
C SER A 322 30.48 -14.04 -18.48
N GLY A 323 29.62 -15.06 -18.54
CA GLY A 323 29.67 -16.14 -19.55
C GLY A 323 29.81 -15.67 -21.02
N PRO A 324 29.04 -14.69 -21.51
CA PRO A 324 29.15 -14.20 -22.88
C PRO A 324 30.36 -13.28 -23.15
N ILE A 325 31.11 -12.87 -22.11
CA ILE A 325 32.22 -11.92 -22.26
C ILE A 325 33.52 -12.66 -22.61
N THR A 326 34.25 -12.17 -23.61
CA THR A 326 35.60 -12.64 -23.94
C THR A 326 36.59 -12.25 -22.85
N LYS A 327 37.15 -13.25 -22.17
CA LYS A 327 38.05 -13.06 -21.02
C LYS A 327 39.42 -13.66 -21.33
N LYS A 328 40.46 -13.08 -20.75
CA LYS A 328 41.83 -13.62 -20.81
C LYS A 328 42.38 -13.84 -19.40
N GLY A 329 42.76 -15.08 -19.10
CA GLY A 329 43.19 -15.49 -17.76
C GLY A 329 42.05 -16.04 -16.90
N GLU A 330 42.40 -16.59 -15.73
CA GLU A 330 41.41 -16.94 -14.71
C GLU A 330 41.03 -15.70 -13.92
N ILE A 331 39.72 -15.44 -13.82
CA ILE A 331 39.20 -14.30 -13.07
C ILE A 331 38.81 -14.81 -11.68
N ASP A 332 39.39 -14.21 -10.65
CA ASP A 332 38.96 -14.45 -9.29
C ASP A 332 37.64 -13.70 -9.01
N TYR A 333 36.53 -14.43 -9.05
CA TYR A 333 35.22 -13.86 -8.70
C TYR A 333 35.06 -13.63 -7.20
N GLU A 334 35.85 -14.29 -6.35
CA GLU A 334 35.70 -14.19 -4.89
C GLU A 334 36.13 -12.82 -4.39
N SER A 335 37.27 -12.30 -4.86
CA SER A 335 37.72 -10.94 -4.56
C SER A 335 36.72 -9.87 -5.03
N ILE A 336 36.11 -10.06 -6.21
CA ILE A 336 35.09 -9.14 -6.73
C ILE A 336 33.85 -9.15 -5.84
N VAL A 337 33.37 -10.32 -5.43
CA VAL A 337 32.17 -10.46 -4.57
C VAL A 337 32.37 -9.83 -3.18
N LYS A 338 33.58 -9.89 -2.65
CA LYS A 338 33.96 -9.19 -1.38
C LYS A 338 33.89 -7.67 -1.51
N LEU A 339 34.12 -7.12 -2.71
CA LEU A 339 34.02 -5.67 -2.97
C LEU A 339 32.59 -5.21 -3.27
N THR A 340 31.71 -6.11 -3.71
CA THR A 340 30.33 -5.79 -4.12
C THR A 340 29.31 -6.07 -3.02
N ASP A 341 29.60 -5.63 -1.79
CA ASP A 341 28.67 -5.82 -0.69
C ASP A 341 27.40 -4.95 -0.85
N GLY A 342 26.25 -5.56 -0.60
CA GLY A 342 24.94 -4.95 -0.80
C GLY A 342 24.55 -4.68 -2.27
N PHE A 343 25.26 -5.23 -3.26
CA PHE A 343 24.92 -5.03 -4.69
C PHE A 343 23.64 -5.78 -5.09
N ASN A 344 22.85 -5.18 -5.98
CA ASN A 344 21.63 -5.80 -6.51
C ASN A 344 22.00 -6.66 -7.74
N GLY A 345 21.10 -7.54 -8.18
CA GLY A 345 21.35 -8.35 -9.39
C GLY A 345 21.60 -7.51 -10.65
N ALA A 346 20.90 -6.38 -10.76
CA ALA A 346 21.14 -5.39 -11.81
C ALA A 346 22.53 -4.75 -11.73
N ASP A 347 23.02 -4.45 -10.52
CA ASP A 347 24.35 -3.86 -10.32
C ASP A 347 25.45 -4.85 -10.72
N MET A 348 25.28 -6.13 -10.40
CA MET A 348 26.22 -7.19 -10.80
C MET A 348 26.31 -7.32 -12.34
N ARG A 349 25.19 -7.13 -13.04
CA ARG A 349 25.19 -7.02 -14.51
C ARG A 349 25.91 -5.75 -14.99
N ASN A 350 25.76 -4.64 -14.27
CA ASN A 350 26.47 -3.40 -14.59
C ASN A 350 27.98 -3.52 -14.36
N VAL A 351 28.44 -4.27 -13.35
CA VAL A 351 29.88 -4.57 -13.15
C VAL A 351 30.47 -5.24 -14.39
N CYS A 352 29.77 -6.22 -14.95
CA CYS A 352 30.20 -6.91 -16.18
C CYS A 352 30.26 -5.96 -17.39
N THR A 353 29.25 -5.08 -17.52
CA THR A 353 29.17 -4.10 -18.61
C THR A 353 30.29 -3.06 -18.51
N GLU A 354 30.53 -2.52 -17.32
CA GLU A 354 31.60 -1.53 -17.07
C GLU A 354 32.99 -2.14 -17.27
N ALA A 355 33.20 -3.41 -16.88
CA ALA A 355 34.46 -4.11 -17.15
C ALA A 355 34.73 -4.21 -18.67
N GLY A 356 33.70 -4.51 -19.47
CA GLY A 356 33.76 -4.46 -20.93
C GLY A 356 34.09 -3.05 -21.46
N MET A 357 33.50 -2.01 -20.87
CA MET A 357 33.79 -0.63 -21.26
C MET A 357 35.23 -0.21 -20.96
N PHE A 358 35.84 -0.69 -19.87
CA PHE A 358 37.26 -0.43 -19.59
C PHE A 358 38.19 -1.13 -20.58
N ALA A 359 37.85 -2.35 -21.02
CA ALA A 359 38.59 -3.03 -22.07
C ALA A 359 38.51 -2.27 -23.40
N ILE A 360 37.30 -1.80 -23.78
CA ILE A 360 37.09 -1.01 -25.00
C ILE A 360 37.84 0.32 -24.95
N ARG A 361 37.83 1.04 -23.81
CA ARG A 361 38.59 2.30 -23.66
C ARG A 361 40.12 2.11 -23.76
N ALA A 362 40.59 0.89 -23.54
CA ALA A 362 42.00 0.52 -23.67
C ALA A 362 42.30 -0.15 -25.04
N ASP A 363 41.38 -0.09 -26.00
CA ASP A 363 41.47 -0.75 -27.31
C ASP A 363 41.79 -2.25 -27.24
N ARG A 364 41.22 -2.95 -26.25
CA ARG A 364 41.34 -4.40 -26.06
C ARG A 364 40.05 -5.13 -26.42
N GLU A 365 40.17 -6.26 -27.12
CA GLU A 365 39.05 -7.16 -27.47
C GLU A 365 38.69 -8.18 -26.36
N TYR A 366 39.41 -8.14 -25.24
CA TYR A 366 39.23 -9.05 -24.11
C TYR A 366 39.33 -8.31 -22.77
N VAL A 367 38.60 -8.82 -21.79
CA VAL A 367 38.57 -8.29 -20.42
C VAL A 367 39.59 -9.03 -19.54
N VAL A 368 40.28 -8.30 -18.66
CA VAL A 368 41.17 -8.85 -17.63
C VAL A 368 40.60 -8.64 -16.23
N GLU A 369 41.13 -9.34 -15.24
CA GLU A 369 40.70 -9.26 -13.84
C GLU A 369 40.72 -7.80 -13.29
N GLU A 370 41.75 -7.03 -13.63
CA GLU A 370 41.84 -5.62 -13.21
C GLU A 370 40.65 -4.76 -13.66
N ASP A 371 40.07 -5.05 -14.83
CA ASP A 371 38.93 -4.29 -15.36
C ASP A 371 37.68 -4.53 -14.51
N PHE A 372 37.48 -5.77 -14.04
CA PHE A 372 36.39 -6.11 -13.13
C PHE A 372 36.58 -5.46 -11.76
N MET A 373 37.81 -5.45 -11.21
CA MET A 373 38.10 -4.75 -9.96
C MET A 373 37.88 -3.24 -10.07
N LYS A 374 38.31 -2.61 -11.17
CA LYS A 374 38.08 -1.18 -11.43
C LYS A 374 36.59 -0.87 -11.56
N ALA A 375 35.84 -1.72 -12.27
CA ALA A 375 34.39 -1.61 -12.42
C ALA A 375 33.65 -1.73 -11.08
N ALA A 376 33.99 -2.73 -10.26
CA ALA A 376 33.39 -2.92 -8.95
C ALA A 376 33.61 -1.71 -8.03
N ARG A 377 34.84 -1.17 -7.98
CA ARG A 377 35.15 0.03 -7.17
C ARG A 377 34.37 1.26 -7.65
N LYS A 378 34.34 1.50 -8.96
CA LYS A 378 33.60 2.63 -9.54
C LYS A 378 32.11 2.58 -9.19
N LEU A 379 31.50 1.40 -9.30
CA LEU A 379 30.08 1.21 -8.97
C LEU A 379 29.83 1.28 -7.47
N ALA A 380 30.76 0.81 -6.64
CA ALA A 380 30.64 0.92 -5.18
C ALA A 380 30.62 2.37 -4.72
N GLU A 381 31.46 3.24 -5.31
CA GLU A 381 31.43 4.68 -5.01
C GLU A 381 30.14 5.34 -5.49
N THR A 382 29.61 4.92 -6.65
CA THR A 382 28.33 5.43 -7.16
C THR A 382 27.18 5.02 -6.25
N LYS A 383 27.19 3.77 -5.77
CA LYS A 383 26.16 3.25 -4.87
C LYS A 383 26.13 3.94 -3.51
N LYS A 384 27.27 4.46 -3.02
CA LYS A 384 27.31 5.28 -1.80
C LYS A 384 26.53 6.59 -1.93
N LEU A 385 26.35 7.10 -3.14
CA LEU A 385 25.56 8.30 -3.43
C LEU A 385 24.06 8.00 -3.52
N GLU A 386 23.67 6.74 -3.72
CA GLU A 386 22.27 6.33 -3.79
C GLU A 386 21.64 6.27 -2.40
N SER A 387 20.37 6.69 -2.30
CA SER A 387 19.62 6.57 -1.05
C SER A 387 19.38 5.11 -0.72
N LYS A 388 19.77 4.68 0.49
CA LYS A 388 19.37 3.38 1.01
C LYS A 388 17.88 3.44 1.35
N MET A 389 17.08 2.64 0.65
CA MET A 389 15.71 2.37 1.06
C MET A 389 15.73 1.21 2.05
N ASP A 390 15.54 1.52 3.33
CA ASP A 390 15.37 0.50 4.36
C ASP A 390 13.95 -0.06 4.28
N TYR A 391 13.84 -1.32 3.88
CA TYR A 391 12.59 -2.06 3.92
C TYR A 391 12.35 -2.53 5.35
N SER A 392 11.33 -1.97 6.01
CA SER A 392 10.83 -2.55 7.26
C SER A 392 10.26 -3.93 6.96
N LYS A 393 10.75 -4.95 7.66
CA LYS A 393 10.18 -6.30 7.58
C LYS A 393 8.72 -6.22 8.01
N VAL A 394 7.80 -6.26 7.06
CA VAL A 394 6.39 -6.46 7.38
C VAL A 394 6.23 -7.94 7.75
N VAL A 395 6.36 -8.24 9.03
CA VAL A 395 6.22 -9.61 9.56
C VAL A 395 4.76 -10.03 9.43
N PHE A 396 4.40 -10.61 8.28
CA PHE A 396 3.10 -11.26 8.09
C PHE A 396 3.18 -12.68 8.66
N LYS A 397 2.81 -12.85 9.93
CA LYS A 397 2.76 -14.16 10.58
C LYS A 397 1.59 -14.98 10.01
N MET A 398 1.90 -16.00 9.21
CA MET A 398 0.92 -16.89 8.58
C MET A 398 0.83 -18.19 9.38
N THR A 399 -0.22 -18.35 10.20
CA THR A 399 -0.50 -19.61 10.91
C THR A 399 -1.16 -20.60 9.97
N SER A 400 -0.45 -21.69 9.62
CA SER A 400 -1.03 -22.87 8.96
C SER A 400 -1.75 -23.75 9.98
N VAL A 401 -3.03 -24.05 9.76
CA VAL A 401 -3.74 -25.13 10.48
C VAL A 401 -4.02 -26.24 9.47
N GLY A 402 -3.36 -27.38 9.68
CA GLY A 402 -3.65 -28.64 9.00
C GLY A 402 -4.99 -29.20 9.45
N GLY A 403 -5.72 -29.81 8.51
CA GLY A 403 -7.13 -30.10 8.63
C GLY A 403 -7.52 -31.29 9.52
N ALA A 404 -8.74 -31.19 10.03
CA ALA A 404 -9.71 -32.28 10.14
C ALA A 404 -11.11 -31.67 10.37
N GLY A 405 -12.10 -32.12 9.59
CA GLY A 405 -13.52 -32.10 9.99
C GLY A 405 -14.31 -30.81 9.76
N MET A 406 -15.35 -30.93 8.93
CA MET A 406 -16.43 -29.94 8.72
C MET A 406 -17.26 -29.68 9.98
N GLU A 407 -18.00 -28.55 9.91
CA GLU A 407 -19.05 -28.07 10.81
C GLU A 407 -18.58 -27.46 12.14
N CYS A 408 -18.23 -26.16 12.10
CA CYS A 408 -18.52 -25.14 13.14
C CYS A 408 -17.82 -23.80 12.82
N CYS A 409 -17.97 -23.25 11.61
CA CYS A 409 -17.58 -21.85 11.34
C CYS A 409 -18.74 -20.90 11.64
N GLU A 410 -19.22 -20.93 12.89
CA GLU A 410 -20.14 -19.93 13.42
C GLU A 410 -20.10 -19.93 14.95
N LEU A 411 -18.90 -19.95 15.57
CA LEU A 411 -18.79 -19.93 17.05
C LEU A 411 -17.40 -19.60 17.64
N VAL A 412 -16.53 -18.91 16.90
CA VAL A 412 -15.18 -18.52 17.41
C VAL A 412 -15.12 -17.05 17.84
N GLY A 413 -16.23 -16.30 17.76
CA GLY A 413 -16.31 -14.93 18.24
C GLY A 413 -16.67 -14.75 19.73
N LEU A 414 -16.79 -15.83 20.52
CA LEU A 414 -17.53 -15.78 21.80
C LEU A 414 -16.74 -16.14 23.06
N MET A 415 -15.42 -16.30 23.00
CA MET A 415 -14.64 -16.67 24.20
C MET A 415 -13.39 -15.81 24.47
N GLY A 416 -13.34 -14.59 23.93
CA GLY A 416 -12.41 -13.54 24.37
C GLY A 416 -12.92 -12.70 25.56
N ASP A 417 -14.19 -12.85 25.95
CA ASP A 417 -14.87 -11.86 26.78
C ASP A 417 -14.64 -11.97 28.29
N VAL A 418 -14.18 -13.12 28.84
CA VAL A 418 -14.13 -13.26 30.31
C VAL A 418 -12.89 -12.60 30.93
N ALA A 419 -11.73 -12.64 30.27
CA ALA A 419 -10.53 -11.91 30.72
C ALA A 419 -10.65 -10.40 30.45
N TYR A 420 -11.25 -10.03 29.31
CA TYR A 420 -11.50 -8.64 28.94
C TYR A 420 -12.55 -7.97 29.85
N GLN A 421 -13.60 -8.69 30.26
CA GLN A 421 -14.58 -8.18 31.23
C GLN A 421 -14.01 -8.02 32.64
N ARG A 422 -13.05 -8.86 33.07
CA ARG A 422 -12.38 -8.74 34.37
C ARG A 422 -11.43 -7.53 34.41
N CYS A 423 -10.65 -7.32 33.35
CA CYS A 423 -9.86 -6.09 33.18
C CYS A 423 -10.75 -4.84 33.06
N ARG A 424 -11.93 -4.93 32.42
CA ARG A 424 -12.86 -3.82 32.26
C ARG A 424 -13.54 -3.41 33.58
N MET A 425 -13.86 -4.36 34.47
CA MET A 425 -14.38 -4.04 35.82
C MET A 425 -13.30 -3.38 36.70
N LEU A 426 -12.08 -3.90 36.68
CA LEU A 426 -10.93 -3.29 37.36
C LEU A 426 -10.65 -1.88 36.83
N LEU A 427 -10.71 -1.67 35.51
CA LEU A 427 -10.60 -0.35 34.88
C LEU A 427 -11.78 0.58 35.20
N GLN A 428 -12.98 0.05 35.45
CA GLN A 428 -14.16 0.83 35.86
C GLN A 428 -14.10 1.26 37.33
N GLU A 429 -13.48 0.46 38.20
CA GLU A 429 -13.22 0.85 39.60
C GLU A 429 -12.05 1.83 39.71
N LEU A 430 -10.98 1.65 38.92
CA LEU A 430 -9.92 2.65 38.76
C LEU A 430 -10.44 3.99 38.20
N ARG A 431 -11.47 3.95 37.34
CA ARG A 431 -12.18 5.14 36.83
C ARG A 431 -12.89 5.97 37.90
N LYS A 432 -13.23 5.37 39.05
CA LYS A 432 -13.86 6.08 40.19
C LYS A 432 -12.83 6.75 41.10
N LEU A 433 -11.57 6.32 41.05
CA LEU A 433 -10.52 6.77 41.97
C LEU A 433 -9.59 7.83 41.35
N HIS A 434 -9.30 7.80 40.05
CA HIS A 434 -8.46 8.84 39.41
C HIS A 434 -8.88 9.17 37.95
N PRO A 435 -9.52 10.33 37.69
CA PRO A 435 -10.04 10.71 36.37
C PRO A 435 -9.01 11.38 35.44
N ILE A 436 -7.72 11.07 35.54
CA ILE A 436 -6.65 11.84 34.88
C ILE A 436 -5.98 11.09 33.71
N PHE A 437 -6.14 9.77 33.57
CA PHE A 437 -5.34 8.99 32.60
C PHE A 437 -6.05 8.47 31.33
N VAL A 438 -7.30 8.88 31.08
CA VAL A 438 -8.05 8.38 29.90
C VAL A 438 -8.34 9.51 28.93
N SER A 439 -7.35 9.89 28.14
CA SER A 439 -7.51 10.79 26.99
C SER A 439 -6.47 10.68 25.87
N PRO A 440 -5.52 9.71 25.85
CA PRO A 440 -4.79 9.39 24.61
C PRO A 440 -5.25 8.12 23.88
N LEU A 441 -6.27 7.39 24.36
CA LEU A 441 -6.72 6.12 23.74
C LEU A 441 -8.15 6.15 23.15
N GLU A 442 -8.84 7.29 23.20
CA GLU A 442 -10.18 7.45 22.60
C GLU A 442 -10.10 8.03 21.18
N GLY A 443 -9.38 7.31 20.33
CA GLY A 443 -9.26 7.62 18.91
C GLY A 443 -9.43 6.39 18.05
N MET A 444 -10.43 5.52 18.33
CA MET A 444 -10.89 4.51 17.36
C MET A 444 -12.23 3.82 17.78
N MET A 445 -13.26 4.14 16.99
CA MET A 445 -14.33 3.25 16.49
C MET A 445 -15.69 3.13 17.23
N GLU A 446 -16.70 2.97 16.37
CA GLU A 446 -18.14 3.22 16.48
C GLU A 446 -19.02 2.01 16.92
N VAL A 447 -20.16 2.36 17.53
CA VAL A 447 -21.55 1.86 17.27
C VAL A 447 -22.12 0.58 17.96
N GLU A 448 -23.18 0.82 18.74
CA GLU A 448 -24.51 0.17 18.89
C GLU A 448 -24.77 -1.34 18.69
N TYR A 449 -23.78 -2.23 18.65
CA TYR A 449 -24.05 -3.67 18.52
C TYR A 449 -24.34 -4.41 19.87
N LEU A 450 -24.21 -3.71 21.01
CA LEU A 450 -24.18 -4.31 22.36
C LEU A 450 -25.53 -4.43 23.09
N GLU A 451 -26.60 -3.78 22.62
CA GLU A 451 -27.95 -4.02 23.17
C GLU A 451 -28.59 -5.30 22.59
N TYR A 452 -28.16 -5.73 21.40
CA TYR A 452 -28.69 -6.92 20.75
C TYR A 452 -28.20 -8.24 21.38
N LEU A 453 -26.91 -8.30 21.75
CA LEU A 453 -26.26 -9.50 22.27
C LEU A 453 -26.61 -9.84 23.73
N LYS A 454 -27.07 -8.87 24.52
CA LYS A 454 -27.53 -9.12 25.91
C LYS A 454 -28.74 -10.04 26.00
N SER A 455 -29.49 -10.23 24.90
CA SER A 455 -30.73 -11.01 24.92
C SER A 455 -30.56 -12.54 24.80
N GLN A 456 -29.35 -13.07 24.56
CA GLN A 456 -29.16 -14.49 24.15
C GLN A 456 -28.19 -15.34 25.01
N GLN A 457 -27.75 -14.86 26.18
CA GLN A 457 -26.61 -15.47 26.91
C GLN A 457 -26.91 -16.74 27.74
N ASP A 458 -28.16 -17.20 27.83
CA ASP A 458 -28.55 -18.30 28.75
C ASP A 458 -28.39 -19.75 28.21
N LYS A 459 -27.64 -19.99 27.13
CA LYS A 459 -27.72 -21.27 26.38
C LYS A 459 -26.46 -22.15 26.22
N ILE A 460 -25.35 -21.95 26.94
CA ILE A 460 -24.12 -22.77 26.70
C ILE A 460 -23.68 -23.61 27.94
N PRO A 461 -23.50 -24.96 27.80
CA PRO A 461 -23.19 -25.88 28.91
C PRO A 461 -21.69 -26.07 29.27
N LYS A 462 -21.45 -26.56 30.50
CA LYS A 462 -20.18 -26.53 31.27
C LYS A 462 -19.01 -27.38 30.73
N SER A 463 -19.21 -28.36 29.86
CA SER A 463 -18.16 -29.32 29.46
C SER A 463 -17.11 -28.76 28.51
N LYS A 464 -17.38 -27.67 27.78
CA LYS A 464 -16.42 -27.00 26.87
C LYS A 464 -15.44 -26.03 27.58
N ARG A 465 -15.58 -25.79 28.89
CA ARG A 465 -14.74 -24.83 29.64
C ARG A 465 -13.28 -25.27 29.84
N ALA A 466 -13.02 -26.58 29.91
CA ALA A 466 -11.69 -27.10 30.24
C ALA A 466 -10.69 -27.09 29.06
N GLU A 467 -11.20 -27.03 27.83
CA GLU A 467 -10.38 -27.12 26.61
C GLU A 467 -9.81 -25.76 26.18
N LEU A 468 -10.41 -24.64 26.62
CA LEU A 468 -9.94 -23.28 26.31
C LEU A 468 -8.71 -22.81 27.09
N LEU A 469 -8.36 -23.48 28.19
CA LEU A 469 -7.27 -23.04 29.07
C LEU A 469 -5.87 -23.46 28.60
N ARG A 470 -5.74 -24.21 27.50
CA ARG A 470 -4.46 -24.79 27.04
C ARG A 470 -3.75 -24.05 25.91
N THR A 471 -4.29 -22.94 25.41
CA THR A 471 -3.70 -22.18 24.29
C THR A 471 -3.51 -20.71 24.64
N THR A 472 -2.42 -20.38 25.32
CA THR A 472 -1.99 -18.99 25.56
C THR A 472 -0.93 -18.56 24.53
N ARG A 473 -1.05 -17.31 24.05
CA ARG A 473 -0.14 -16.62 23.10
C ARG A 473 0.64 -15.52 23.86
N PRO A 474 1.79 -15.03 23.34
CA PRO A 474 2.68 -14.11 24.07
C PRO A 474 2.13 -12.69 24.21
N VAL A 475 2.58 -12.00 25.26
CA VAL A 475 2.24 -10.61 25.61
C VAL A 475 3.41 -9.71 25.21
N ILE A 476 3.16 -8.69 24.38
CA ILE A 476 4.17 -7.72 23.96
C ILE A 476 3.96 -6.45 24.80
N LEU A 477 4.94 -6.09 25.63
CA LEU A 477 4.97 -4.83 26.36
C LEU A 477 5.86 -3.83 25.60
N LEU A 478 5.28 -2.70 25.21
CA LEU A 478 5.99 -1.59 24.58
C LEU A 478 6.34 -0.55 25.65
N LEU A 479 7.57 -0.59 26.14
CA LEU A 479 8.15 0.45 26.99
C LEU A 479 9.22 1.19 26.18
N GLY A 480 8.84 2.35 25.62
CA GLY A 480 9.79 3.21 24.91
C GLY A 480 10.65 2.49 23.87
N SER A 481 11.91 2.93 23.70
CA SER A 481 12.80 2.52 22.60
C SER A 481 13.29 1.07 22.60
N SER A 482 12.72 0.18 23.43
CA SER A 482 13.04 -1.25 23.42
C SER A 482 11.77 -2.09 23.46
N THR A 483 11.52 -2.87 22.42
CA THR A 483 10.52 -3.94 22.43
C THR A 483 11.09 -5.15 23.17
N VAL A 484 10.60 -5.43 24.38
CA VAL A 484 10.86 -6.71 25.06
C VAL A 484 9.67 -7.63 24.80
N VAL A 485 9.91 -8.71 24.07
CA VAL A 485 8.93 -9.78 23.87
C VAL A 485 9.15 -10.78 25.00
N LEU A 486 8.15 -10.96 25.86
CA LEU A 486 8.20 -11.91 26.97
C LEU A 486 7.33 -13.12 26.61
N ASP A 487 7.97 -14.28 26.47
CA ASP A 487 7.35 -15.55 26.07
C ASP A 487 6.98 -16.36 27.32
N GLY A 488 5.88 -15.96 27.99
CA GLY A 488 5.23 -16.75 29.05
C GLY A 488 5.22 -16.11 30.43
N GLU A 489 4.47 -16.72 31.36
CA GLU A 489 4.22 -16.20 32.72
C GLU A 489 5.49 -16.06 33.56
N ASP A 490 6.49 -16.93 33.36
CA ASP A 490 7.71 -16.93 34.15
C ASP A 490 8.67 -15.77 33.81
N GLU A 491 8.71 -15.31 32.56
CA GLU A 491 9.55 -14.18 32.14
C GLU A 491 8.96 -12.82 32.58
N LEU A 492 7.63 -12.72 32.57
CA LEU A 492 6.90 -11.55 33.08
C LEU A 492 7.07 -11.40 34.60
N LEU A 493 7.06 -12.53 35.32
CA LEU A 493 7.31 -12.57 36.75
C LEU A 493 8.77 -12.22 37.09
N GLY A 494 9.72 -12.69 36.27
CA GLY A 494 11.13 -12.33 36.40
C GLY A 494 11.37 -10.82 36.21
N PHE A 495 10.75 -10.22 35.20
CA PHE A 495 10.83 -8.79 34.95
C PHE A 495 10.20 -7.97 36.08
N ALA A 496 9.04 -8.39 36.60
CA ALA A 496 8.38 -7.73 37.73
C ALA A 496 9.21 -7.81 39.03
N MET A 497 9.84 -8.96 39.30
CA MET A 497 10.73 -9.15 40.46
C MET A 497 11.99 -8.27 40.37
N GLU A 498 12.54 -8.10 39.17
CA GLU A 498 13.72 -7.29 38.93
C GLU A 498 13.46 -5.78 39.11
N GLN A 499 12.29 -5.30 38.67
CA GLN A 499 11.91 -3.88 38.79
C GLN A 499 11.40 -3.49 40.18
N THR A 500 10.79 -4.42 40.93
CA THR A 500 10.19 -4.14 42.25
C THR A 500 11.06 -4.57 43.43
N GLN A 501 12.12 -5.36 43.20
CA GLN A 501 12.96 -6.00 44.23
C GLN A 501 12.20 -6.89 45.23
N LEU A 502 10.96 -7.29 44.91
CA LEU A 502 10.13 -8.18 45.74
C LEU A 502 10.32 -9.65 45.33
N SER A 503 10.16 -10.56 46.29
CA SER A 503 10.24 -12.00 46.03
C SER A 503 8.98 -12.54 45.34
N LYS A 504 9.12 -13.66 44.61
CA LYS A 504 8.02 -14.35 43.89
C LYS A 504 6.78 -14.58 44.76
N ASN A 505 6.99 -14.93 46.03
CA ASN A 505 5.91 -15.19 46.98
C ASN A 505 5.22 -13.89 47.46
N GLU A 506 5.91 -12.76 47.50
CA GLU A 506 5.35 -11.46 47.89
C GLU A 506 4.51 -10.85 46.75
N LEU A 507 4.96 -11.00 45.50
CA LEU A 507 4.18 -10.61 44.32
C LEU A 507 2.90 -11.45 44.15
N LEU A 508 3.01 -12.76 44.36
CA LEU A 508 1.86 -13.67 44.37
C LEU A 508 0.93 -13.39 45.55
N ALA A 509 1.47 -13.03 46.73
CA ALA A 509 0.67 -12.65 47.89
C ALA A 509 -0.04 -11.30 47.67
N ALA A 510 0.62 -10.31 47.06
CA ALA A 510 0.01 -9.04 46.70
C ALA A 510 -1.11 -9.20 45.66
N ALA A 511 -0.88 -10.06 44.65
CA ALA A 511 -1.90 -10.42 43.67
C ALA A 511 -3.07 -11.21 44.28
N ALA A 512 -2.80 -12.12 45.22
CA ALA A 512 -3.83 -12.89 45.92
C ALA A 512 -4.62 -12.04 46.94
N PHE A 513 -4.00 -11.03 47.57
CA PHE A 513 -4.68 -10.11 48.48
C PHE A 513 -5.56 -9.09 47.75
N GLY A 514 -5.25 -8.76 46.49
CA GLY A 514 -6.13 -7.94 45.64
C GLY A 514 -7.51 -8.56 45.43
N ASP A 515 -7.60 -9.90 45.36
CA ASP A 515 -8.87 -10.63 45.28
C ASP A 515 -9.59 -10.71 46.66
N VAL A 516 -8.88 -10.66 47.80
CA VAL A 516 -9.45 -10.74 49.15
C VAL A 516 -10.04 -9.40 49.63
N VAL A 517 -9.55 -8.27 49.13
CA VAL A 517 -10.09 -6.93 49.48
C VAL A 517 -11.49 -6.71 48.90
N ALA A 518 -11.88 -7.43 47.85
CA ALA A 518 -13.23 -7.37 47.27
C ALA A 518 -14.30 -8.06 48.15
N ASP A 519 -13.91 -8.97 49.05
CA ASP A 519 -14.84 -9.77 49.86
C ASP A 519 -14.84 -9.42 51.36
N GLY A 520 -14.25 -8.29 51.76
CA GLY A 520 -14.60 -7.63 53.03
C GLY A 520 -14.17 -8.31 54.34
N GLU A 521 -13.30 -9.31 54.35
CA GLU A 521 -12.79 -9.91 55.59
C GLU A 521 -11.26 -10.00 55.62
N GLY A 522 -10.62 -9.18 56.47
CA GLY A 522 -9.17 -9.21 56.74
C GLY A 522 -8.74 -8.12 57.74
N THR A 523 -7.89 -8.48 58.71
CA THR A 523 -7.49 -7.67 59.87
C THR A 523 -6.72 -6.38 59.53
N ASP A 524 -7.05 -5.29 60.22
CA ASP A 524 -6.64 -3.90 59.94
C ASP A 524 -5.13 -3.61 59.89
N SER A 525 -4.26 -4.42 60.49
CA SER A 525 -2.81 -4.14 60.52
C SER A 525 -2.08 -4.43 59.20
N ALA A 526 -2.59 -5.36 58.38
CA ALA A 526 -1.99 -5.68 57.07
C ALA A 526 -2.45 -4.72 55.95
N ARG A 527 -3.60 -4.05 56.13
CA ARG A 527 -4.11 -3.06 55.18
C ARG A 527 -3.24 -1.81 55.14
N THR A 528 -2.73 -1.37 56.29
CA THR A 528 -1.94 -0.14 56.40
C THR A 528 -0.54 -0.31 55.81
N GLU A 529 0.17 -1.40 56.13
CA GLU A 529 1.57 -1.58 55.71
C GLU A 529 1.72 -1.85 54.20
N TYR A 530 0.80 -2.62 53.60
CA TYR A 530 0.84 -2.92 52.17
C TYR A 530 0.21 -1.81 51.31
N GLY A 531 -0.77 -1.07 51.84
CA GLY A 531 -1.31 0.13 51.19
C GLY A 531 -0.31 1.27 51.12
N GLU A 532 0.47 1.48 52.19
CA GLU A 532 1.57 2.46 52.20
C GLU A 532 2.69 2.09 51.21
N LYS A 533 3.03 0.80 51.09
CA LYS A 533 4.03 0.33 50.11
C LYS A 533 3.55 0.44 48.66
N LEU A 534 2.25 0.24 48.41
CA LEU A 534 1.66 0.41 47.07
C LEU A 534 1.63 1.89 46.66
N ALA A 535 1.22 2.78 47.58
CA ALA A 535 1.22 4.23 47.36
C ALA A 535 2.65 4.77 47.12
N LEU A 536 3.63 4.29 47.88
CA LEU A 536 5.04 4.65 47.68
C LEU A 536 5.57 4.15 46.32
N ALA A 537 5.15 2.95 45.88
CA ALA A 537 5.52 2.41 44.58
C ALA A 537 4.89 3.19 43.42
N GLU A 538 3.63 3.63 43.55
CA GLU A 538 2.95 4.49 42.58
C GLU A 538 3.64 5.87 42.48
N GLU A 539 3.97 6.49 43.62
CA GLU A 539 4.68 7.78 43.66
C GLU A 539 6.07 7.70 43.03
N MET A 540 6.81 6.60 43.27
CA MET A 540 8.11 6.36 42.63
C MET A 540 7.99 6.11 41.12
N LEU A 541 6.93 5.45 40.66
CA LEU A 541 6.70 5.19 39.24
C LEU A 541 6.31 6.48 38.49
N GLU A 542 5.48 7.33 39.11
CA GLU A 542 5.14 8.65 38.59
C GLU A 542 6.36 9.56 38.51
N ALA A 543 7.19 9.62 39.56
CA ALA A 543 8.41 10.43 39.57
C ALA A 543 9.39 10.01 38.47
N LYS A 544 9.55 8.70 38.23
CA LYS A 544 10.42 8.17 37.17
C LYS A 544 9.87 8.44 35.76
N ALA A 545 8.55 8.34 35.59
CA ALA A 545 7.91 8.68 34.32
C ALA A 545 8.04 10.18 33.99
N GLU A 546 7.97 11.06 35.00
CA GLU A 546 8.21 12.49 34.83
C GLU A 546 9.68 12.80 34.48
N GLU A 547 10.65 12.12 35.09
CA GLU A 547 12.07 12.25 34.78
C GLU A 547 12.39 11.84 33.33
N GLU A 548 11.89 10.69 32.89
CA GLU A 548 12.09 10.22 31.50
C GLU A 548 11.39 11.11 30.46
N ALA A 549 10.21 11.65 30.80
CA ALA A 549 9.52 12.62 29.95
C ALA A 549 10.32 13.94 29.83
N GLN A 550 10.92 14.40 30.92
CA GLN A 550 11.79 15.59 30.92
C GLN A 550 13.05 15.37 30.08
N GLU A 551 13.68 14.20 30.16
CA GLU A 551 14.83 13.85 29.30
C GLU A 551 14.45 13.73 27.82
N ALA A 552 13.28 13.18 27.50
CA ALA A 552 12.78 13.12 26.12
C ALA A 552 12.53 14.52 25.54
N VAL A 553 11.96 15.41 26.35
CA VAL A 553 11.77 16.82 26.00
C VAL A 553 13.11 17.54 25.82
N ALA A 554 14.09 17.30 26.69
CA ALA A 554 15.43 17.88 26.58
C ALA A 554 16.14 17.44 25.29
N ARG A 555 16.06 16.16 24.93
CA ARG A 555 16.60 15.65 23.65
C ARG A 555 15.90 16.25 22.43
N HIS A 556 14.57 16.39 22.49
CA HIS A 556 13.82 17.02 21.39
C HIS A 556 14.22 18.49 21.19
N ARG A 557 14.53 19.22 22.27
CA ARG A 557 14.99 20.62 22.20
C ARG A 557 16.31 20.77 21.45
N GLU A 558 17.27 19.88 21.68
CA GLU A 558 18.57 19.92 21.00
C GLU A 558 18.45 19.68 19.48
N LEU A 559 17.46 18.87 19.08
CA LEU A 559 17.25 18.46 17.69
C LEU A 559 16.40 19.44 16.87
N SER A 560 15.44 20.14 17.50
CA SER A 560 14.39 20.86 16.76
C SER A 560 14.82 22.25 16.23
N GLY A 561 15.77 22.91 16.89
CA GLY A 561 16.17 24.28 16.55
C GLY A 561 15.03 25.32 16.63
N HIS A 562 13.94 24.98 17.33
CA HIS A 562 12.78 25.85 17.52
C HIS A 562 12.95 26.82 18.70
N GLN A 563 12.13 27.87 18.74
CA GLN A 563 12.13 28.83 19.85
C GLN A 563 11.13 28.38 20.92
N TYR A 564 11.46 28.60 22.19
CA TYR A 564 10.63 28.19 23.31
C TYR A 564 10.21 29.40 24.16
N ALA A 565 8.98 29.38 24.65
CA ALA A 565 8.42 30.37 25.57
C ALA A 565 7.85 29.67 26.80
N TYR A 566 7.73 30.40 27.91
CA TYR A 566 7.08 29.89 29.11
C TYR A 566 6.02 30.85 29.63
N LEU A 567 4.98 30.28 30.26
CA LEU A 567 3.90 30.99 30.94
C LEU A 567 3.68 30.37 32.33
N VAL A 568 3.50 31.22 33.34
CA VAL A 568 3.13 30.82 34.69
C VAL A 568 1.76 31.40 35.01
N PHE A 569 0.82 30.52 35.35
CA PHE A 569 -0.54 30.88 35.70
C PHE A 569 -0.73 30.87 37.22
N GLU A 570 -1.58 31.75 37.73
CA GLU A 570 -2.05 31.75 39.11
C GLU A 570 -3.57 31.61 39.11
N VAL A 571 -4.07 30.70 39.94
CA VAL A 571 -5.50 30.46 40.16
C VAL A 571 -5.76 30.68 41.65
N ASP A 572 -6.64 31.62 41.98
CA ASP A 572 -7.04 31.91 43.38
C ASP A 572 -5.87 32.21 44.34
N GLY A 573 -4.83 32.92 43.89
CA GLY A 573 -3.65 33.21 44.71
C GLY A 573 -2.60 32.10 44.76
N VAL A 574 -2.84 30.96 44.09
CA VAL A 574 -1.90 29.83 44.03
C VAL A 574 -1.23 29.76 42.66
N ALA A 575 0.10 29.92 42.63
CA ALA A 575 0.90 29.79 41.42
C ALA A 575 0.99 28.31 40.99
N LEU A 576 0.64 28.04 39.74
CA LEU A 576 0.71 26.72 39.12
C LEU A 576 2.09 26.45 38.49
N PRO A 577 2.46 25.17 38.28
CA PRO A 577 3.70 24.81 37.60
C PRO A 577 3.80 25.44 36.21
N ARG A 578 5.03 25.82 35.83
CA ARG A 578 5.31 26.49 34.55
C ARG A 578 4.84 25.67 33.35
N VAL A 579 4.26 26.35 32.36
CA VAL A 579 3.89 25.78 31.07
C VAL A 579 4.93 26.19 30.04
N GLU A 580 5.47 25.22 29.32
CA GLU A 580 6.49 25.43 28.30
C GLU A 580 5.90 25.19 26.91
N LEU A 581 6.13 26.14 26.01
CA LEU A 581 5.54 26.21 24.68
C LEU A 581 6.66 26.17 23.63
N GLU A 582 6.52 25.29 22.64
CA GLU A 582 7.35 25.27 21.43
C GLU A 582 6.70 26.12 20.35
N LEU A 583 7.49 26.99 19.74
CA LEU A 583 7.05 27.91 18.70
C LEU A 583 7.64 27.51 17.34
N PHE A 584 6.78 27.33 16.36
CA PHE A 584 7.16 26.89 15.01
C PHE A 584 7.61 28.08 14.15
N HIS A 585 8.74 28.68 14.52
CA HIS A 585 9.28 29.88 13.83
C HIS A 585 9.56 29.66 12.35
N ASN A 586 9.84 28.42 11.92
CA ASN A 586 10.04 28.05 10.53
C ASN A 586 8.77 28.19 9.67
N VAL A 587 7.58 28.11 10.29
CA VAL A 587 6.29 28.10 9.61
C VAL A 587 5.60 29.47 9.67
N CYS A 588 5.59 30.11 10.85
CA CYS A 588 4.95 31.40 11.10
C CYS A 588 5.91 32.38 11.80
N PRO A 589 6.94 32.90 11.10
CA PRO A 589 8.05 33.63 11.71
C PRO A 589 7.67 34.98 12.36
N LYS A 590 6.72 35.73 11.79
CA LYS A 590 6.26 37.01 12.37
C LYS A 590 5.29 36.78 13.52
N THR A 591 4.40 35.80 13.39
CA THR A 591 3.45 35.43 14.45
C THR A 591 4.18 34.94 15.71
N CYS A 592 5.20 34.10 15.56
CA CYS A 592 6.04 33.65 16.69
C CYS A 592 6.82 34.81 17.32
N LYS A 593 7.39 35.73 16.52
CA LYS A 593 8.09 36.92 17.03
C LYS A 593 7.18 37.88 17.78
N ASN A 594 5.96 38.07 17.30
CA ASN A 594 4.94 38.89 17.95
C ASN A 594 4.57 38.32 19.32
N PHE A 595 4.29 37.01 19.38
CA PHE A 595 3.98 36.31 20.63
C PHE A 595 5.12 36.40 21.65
N LEU A 596 6.36 36.17 21.22
CA LEU A 596 7.55 36.30 22.08
C LEU A 596 7.77 37.71 22.61
N ALA A 597 7.51 38.75 21.80
CA ALA A 597 7.65 40.14 22.24
C ALA A 597 6.67 40.48 23.38
N PHE A 598 5.45 39.93 23.36
CA PHE A 598 4.51 40.05 24.47
C PHE A 598 4.91 39.21 25.69
N CYS A 599 5.52 38.03 25.51
CA CYS A 599 6.09 37.27 26.63
C CYS A 599 7.23 38.05 27.31
N GLU A 600 8.06 38.78 26.56
CA GLU A 600 9.23 39.50 27.08
C GLU A 600 8.95 40.94 27.58
N HIS A 601 7.71 41.43 27.52
CA HIS A 601 7.33 42.82 27.84
C HIS A 601 8.07 43.89 27.01
N LYS A 602 8.22 43.65 25.70
CA LYS A 602 8.97 44.54 24.80
C LYS A 602 8.11 45.25 23.75
N VAL A 603 6.79 45.14 23.83
CA VAL A 603 5.88 45.81 22.89
C VAL A 603 5.54 47.20 23.43
N PRO A 604 5.96 48.30 22.77
CA PRO A 604 5.61 49.65 23.22
C PRO A 604 4.10 49.90 23.05
N ASP A 605 3.46 50.52 24.03
CA ASP A 605 2.07 50.94 23.86
C ASP A 605 2.00 52.17 22.92
N ILE A 606 1.08 52.11 21.96
CA ILE A 606 0.86 53.18 20.98
C ILE A 606 0.15 54.38 21.64
N SER A 607 -0.54 54.15 22.77
CA SER A 607 -1.23 55.21 23.54
C SER A 607 -0.31 55.99 24.49
N ASP A 608 0.72 55.35 25.03
CA ASP A 608 1.64 55.93 26.03
C ASP A 608 3.05 55.33 25.84
N GLU A 609 3.97 56.10 25.25
CA GLU A 609 5.33 55.64 24.90
C GLU A 609 6.20 55.24 26.12
N ALA A 610 5.73 55.53 27.34
CA ALA A 610 6.41 55.14 28.59
C ALA A 610 6.01 53.74 29.10
N GLN A 611 5.00 53.09 28.51
CA GLN A 611 4.44 51.82 28.99
C GLN A 611 4.66 50.68 27.99
N TYR A 612 5.11 49.52 28.49
CA TYR A 612 5.31 48.31 27.68
C TYR A 612 4.20 47.30 27.97
N LEU A 613 3.59 46.79 26.91
CA LEU A 613 2.57 45.75 26.93
C LEU A 613 3.22 44.37 26.97
N GLY A 614 2.65 43.45 27.76
CA GLY A 614 3.06 42.05 27.77
C GLY A 614 2.06 41.15 28.48
N TYR A 615 2.33 39.84 28.52
CA TYR A 615 1.36 38.87 29.01
C TYR A 615 1.22 38.80 30.52
N ARG A 616 2.27 39.18 31.28
CA ARG A 616 2.20 39.28 32.75
C ARG A 616 1.12 40.26 33.20
N GLY A 617 0.31 39.82 34.15
CA GLY A 617 -0.84 40.55 34.71
C GLY A 617 -2.16 40.30 33.97
N ASN A 618 -2.16 39.66 32.79
CA ASN A 618 -3.39 39.44 32.04
C ASN A 618 -4.18 38.24 32.55
N ALA A 619 -5.50 38.40 32.60
CA ALA A 619 -6.43 37.35 32.95
C ALA A 619 -6.74 36.43 31.77
N VAL A 620 -7.03 35.16 32.09
CA VAL A 620 -7.67 34.21 31.18
C VAL A 620 -9.16 34.57 31.10
N HIS A 621 -9.60 35.16 29.99
CA HIS A 621 -10.94 35.74 29.87
C HIS A 621 -11.98 34.75 29.30
N ARG A 622 -11.55 33.63 28.70
CA ARG A 622 -12.46 32.59 28.22
C ARG A 622 -11.89 31.17 28.41
N VAL A 623 -12.69 30.28 28.98
CA VAL A 623 -12.41 28.85 29.13
C VAL A 623 -13.61 28.06 28.61
N VAL A 624 -13.41 27.35 27.50
CA VAL A 624 -14.42 26.44 26.92
C VAL A 624 -14.09 25.02 27.35
N ARG A 625 -14.95 24.40 28.16
CA ARG A 625 -14.74 23.03 28.68
C ARG A 625 -14.63 22.03 27.54
N GLY A 626 -13.52 21.28 27.50
CA GLY A 626 -13.22 20.34 26.41
C GLY A 626 -12.95 21.00 25.05
N GLY A 627 -12.85 22.33 25.00
CA GLY A 627 -12.59 23.13 23.80
C GLY A 627 -11.21 23.76 23.83
N TRP A 628 -11.11 25.01 24.31
CA TRP A 628 -9.85 25.76 24.39
C TRP A 628 -9.88 26.78 25.54
N ILE A 629 -8.69 27.27 25.90
CA ILE A 629 -8.47 28.37 26.85
C ILE A 629 -7.96 29.57 26.08
N GLN A 630 -8.55 30.76 26.27
CA GLN A 630 -8.18 32.01 25.58
C GLN A 630 -7.64 33.06 26.56
N ALA A 631 -6.53 33.69 26.19
CA ALA A 631 -5.83 34.70 26.97
C ALA A 631 -5.18 35.76 26.05
N GLY A 632 -4.53 36.77 26.64
CA GLY A 632 -3.77 37.77 25.88
C GLY A 632 -4.55 39.02 25.45
N ASP A 633 -5.57 39.41 26.23
CA ASP A 633 -6.29 40.68 26.06
C ASP A 633 -5.52 41.84 26.73
N VAL A 634 -4.39 42.22 26.13
CA VAL A 634 -3.39 43.12 26.75
C VAL A 634 -3.81 44.60 26.78
N ALA A 635 -4.83 44.98 25.99
CA ALA A 635 -5.29 46.37 25.83
C ALA A 635 -6.78 46.56 26.18
N GLY A 636 -7.43 45.54 26.76
CA GLY A 636 -8.84 45.56 27.13
C GLY A 636 -9.08 45.34 28.63
N ASP A 637 -10.33 45.48 29.06
CA ASP A 637 -10.77 45.33 30.46
C ASP A 637 -10.81 43.85 30.95
N GLY A 638 -10.10 42.94 30.27
CA GLY A 638 -10.14 41.50 30.52
C GLY A 638 -11.44 40.82 30.07
N CYS A 639 -12.24 41.48 29.23
CA CYS A 639 -13.52 40.97 28.74
C CYS A 639 -13.43 40.24 27.39
N GLY A 640 -12.29 40.31 26.69
CA GLY A 640 -12.06 39.68 25.38
C GLY A 640 -12.47 40.55 24.17
N ASP A 641 -13.08 41.71 24.40
CA ASP A 641 -13.54 42.64 23.35
C ASP A 641 -12.54 43.79 23.10
N GLY A 642 -11.35 43.74 23.70
CA GLY A 642 -10.32 44.77 23.57
C GLY A 642 -9.69 44.83 22.17
N PRO A 643 -9.20 46.00 21.74
CA PRO A 643 -8.49 46.13 20.47
C PRO A 643 -7.22 45.29 20.47
N CYS A 644 -7.09 44.38 19.49
CA CYS A 644 -5.90 43.56 19.34
C CYS A 644 -4.67 44.42 18.97
N ARG A 645 -3.59 44.30 19.75
CA ARG A 645 -2.32 44.99 19.49
C ARG A 645 -1.31 44.02 18.87
N SER A 646 -0.42 44.52 18.02
CA SER A 646 0.73 43.74 17.52
C SER A 646 1.96 44.62 17.36
N LEU A 647 3.14 44.00 17.33
CA LEU A 647 4.41 44.67 17.05
C LEU A 647 4.46 45.29 15.64
N TYR A 648 3.64 44.80 14.72
CA TYR A 648 3.68 45.14 13.29
C TYR A 648 2.52 46.05 12.84
N GLY A 649 1.68 46.54 13.76
CA GLY A 649 0.50 47.38 13.48
C GLY A 649 -0.82 46.72 13.89
N LEU A 650 -1.93 47.11 13.26
CA LEU A 650 -3.25 46.50 13.51
C LEU A 650 -3.43 45.15 12.81
N GLU A 651 -2.76 44.95 11.67
CA GLU A 651 -2.86 43.75 10.84
C GLU A 651 -1.47 43.40 10.28
N PHE A 652 -1.13 42.11 10.21
CA PHE A 652 0.12 41.68 9.55
C PHE A 652 -0.06 40.33 8.81
N PRO A 653 0.48 40.21 7.57
CA PRO A 653 0.37 38.98 6.79
C PRO A 653 1.49 37.99 7.19
N ASP A 654 1.09 36.93 7.90
CA ASP A 654 1.92 35.77 8.27
C ASP A 654 1.05 34.54 8.62
N GLU A 655 0.13 34.19 7.71
CA GLU A 655 -0.82 33.08 7.92
C GLU A 655 -0.38 31.85 7.14
N SER A 656 0.10 30.83 7.86
CA SER A 656 0.32 29.50 7.31
C SER A 656 -0.64 28.54 7.99
N PHE A 657 -1.50 27.89 7.21
CA PHE A 657 -2.42 26.85 7.66
C PHE A 657 -1.82 25.44 7.53
N ALA A 658 -0.48 25.36 7.50
CA ALA A 658 0.23 24.08 7.41
C ALA A 658 0.11 23.23 8.67
N ILE A 659 -0.29 23.84 9.80
CA ILE A 659 -0.44 23.19 11.10
C ILE A 659 -1.94 23.09 11.41
N SER A 660 -2.40 21.86 11.61
CA SER A 660 -3.78 21.53 11.97
C SER A 660 -4.00 21.59 13.49
N HIS A 661 -5.26 21.75 13.89
CA HIS A 661 -5.73 21.64 15.27
C HIS A 661 -6.25 20.21 15.53
N ASP A 662 -5.51 19.20 15.07
CA ASP A 662 -5.85 17.78 15.17
C ASP A 662 -5.46 17.16 16.52
N ALA A 663 -4.74 17.90 17.36
CA ALA A 663 -4.30 17.48 18.68
C ALA A 663 -4.70 18.48 19.78
N ALA A 664 -4.71 17.98 21.01
CA ALA A 664 -4.78 18.83 22.20
C ALA A 664 -3.42 19.51 22.45
N GLY A 665 -3.42 20.72 22.99
CA GLY A 665 -2.22 21.48 23.31
C GLY A 665 -1.63 22.27 22.14
N ILE A 666 -2.40 22.51 21.09
CA ILE A 666 -2.01 23.38 19.98
C ILE A 666 -2.23 24.84 20.39
N LEU A 667 -1.21 25.67 20.16
CA LEU A 667 -1.20 27.11 20.40
C LEU A 667 -1.55 27.84 19.10
N SER A 668 -2.55 28.72 19.15
CA SER A 668 -3.12 29.37 17.97
C SER A 668 -3.57 30.79 18.25
N MET A 669 -3.54 31.65 17.24
CA MET A 669 -3.93 33.06 17.40
C MET A 669 -5.45 33.24 17.33
N ALA A 670 -6.00 34.05 18.24
CA ALA A 670 -7.40 34.45 18.20
C ALA A 670 -7.58 35.65 17.25
N ASN A 671 -7.59 35.39 15.94
CA ASN A 671 -7.86 36.41 14.91
C ASN A 671 -9.38 36.58 14.65
N THR A 672 -9.78 37.57 13.85
CA THR A 672 -11.18 37.78 13.42
C THR A 672 -11.38 37.54 11.92
N GLY A 673 -10.29 37.30 11.18
CA GLY A 673 -10.27 37.05 9.75
C GLY A 673 -8.84 36.93 9.22
N PRO A 674 -8.67 36.82 7.90
CA PRO A 674 -7.35 36.75 7.28
C PRO A 674 -6.54 38.01 7.55
N HIS A 675 -5.29 37.82 7.96
CA HIS A 675 -4.27 38.84 8.27
C HIS A 675 -4.57 39.71 9.50
N THR A 676 -5.52 39.33 10.35
CA THR A 676 -5.87 40.06 11.59
C THR A 676 -5.25 39.47 12.86
N ASN A 677 -4.00 39.00 12.76
CA ASN A 677 -3.26 38.47 13.91
C ASN A 677 -2.95 39.56 14.94
N GLY A 678 -3.17 39.27 16.22
CA GLY A 678 -3.09 40.22 17.32
C GLY A 678 -2.32 39.72 18.54
N SER A 679 -2.72 40.19 19.73
CA SER A 679 -2.14 39.80 21.02
C SER A 679 -2.87 38.63 21.66
N GLN A 680 -4.14 38.39 21.30
CA GLN A 680 -4.95 37.31 21.89
C GLN A 680 -4.60 35.95 21.27
N PHE A 681 -4.50 34.93 22.11
CA PHE A 681 -4.18 33.56 21.71
C PHE A 681 -5.06 32.56 22.46
N PHE A 682 -5.14 31.34 21.95
CA PHE A 682 -5.78 30.23 22.63
C PHE A 682 -4.97 28.94 22.56
N ILE A 683 -5.20 28.06 23.54
CA ILE A 683 -4.61 26.73 23.65
C ILE A 683 -5.74 25.70 23.61
N THR A 684 -5.66 24.71 22.71
CA THR A 684 -6.68 23.67 22.59
C THR A 684 -6.60 22.65 23.74
N LEU A 685 -7.74 22.25 24.29
CA LEU A 685 -7.88 21.19 25.30
C LEU A 685 -8.21 19.83 24.65
N ALA A 686 -8.76 19.85 23.44
CA ALA A 686 -9.09 18.69 22.62
C ALA A 686 -8.87 19.03 21.13
N PRO A 687 -8.81 18.03 20.22
CA PRO A 687 -8.79 18.27 18.78
C PRO A 687 -9.96 19.13 18.32
N GLN A 688 -9.70 20.18 17.53
CA GLN A 688 -10.69 21.11 16.98
C GLN A 688 -10.50 21.29 15.45
N PRO A 689 -10.74 20.26 14.61
CA PRO A 689 -10.48 20.34 13.16
C PRO A 689 -11.25 21.43 12.41
N TRP A 690 -12.36 21.91 12.99
CA TRP A 690 -13.17 22.98 12.39
C TRP A 690 -12.50 24.37 12.49
N LEU A 691 -11.47 24.54 13.34
CA LEU A 691 -10.67 25.77 13.41
C LEU A 691 -9.61 25.85 12.31
N ASP A 692 -9.36 24.74 11.61
CA ASP A 692 -8.40 24.69 10.52
C ASP A 692 -8.84 25.62 9.38
N ARG A 693 -7.87 26.33 8.79
CA ARG A 693 -8.10 27.38 7.77
C ARG A 693 -8.81 28.65 8.28
N HIS A 694 -9.25 28.67 9.53
CA HIS A 694 -9.85 29.84 10.17
C HIS A 694 -8.92 30.51 11.19
N LYS A 695 -8.15 29.73 11.95
CA LYS A 695 -7.17 30.20 12.94
C LYS A 695 -5.76 29.76 12.57
N VAL A 696 -4.78 30.59 12.88
CA VAL A 696 -3.36 30.31 12.59
C VAL A 696 -2.73 29.62 13.79
N ALA A 697 -2.48 28.32 13.68
CA ALA A 697 -1.69 27.56 14.65
C ALA A 697 -0.19 27.85 14.45
N PHE A 698 0.52 28.12 15.54
CA PHE A 698 1.93 28.55 15.48
C PHE A 698 2.82 27.93 16.57
N GLY A 699 2.27 27.08 17.45
CA GLY A 699 3.06 26.38 18.46
C GLY A 699 2.32 25.22 19.11
N ARG A 700 2.97 24.57 20.08
CA ARG A 700 2.38 23.50 20.91
C ARG A 700 2.90 23.51 22.35
N VAL A 701 2.12 22.96 23.27
CA VAL A 701 2.52 22.73 24.67
C VAL A 701 3.45 21.52 24.73
N VAL A 702 4.61 21.70 25.35
CA VAL A 702 5.63 20.65 25.51
C VAL A 702 5.66 20.12 26.94
N SER A 703 5.49 21.00 27.92
CA SER A 703 5.45 20.66 29.34
C SER A 703 4.43 21.52 30.08
N GLY A 704 3.93 21.03 31.21
CA GLY A 704 2.87 21.70 31.99
C GLY A 704 1.44 21.39 31.51
N TRP A 705 1.20 20.24 30.88
CA TRP A 705 -0.14 19.84 30.43
C TRP A 705 -1.15 19.72 31.58
N ARG A 706 -0.69 19.27 32.75
CA ARG A 706 -1.49 19.21 33.98
C ARG A 706 -2.02 20.58 34.38
N THR A 707 -1.18 21.63 34.31
CA THR A 707 -1.58 23.03 34.55
C THR A 707 -2.67 23.48 33.60
N ILE A 708 -2.54 23.19 32.30
CA ILE A 708 -3.54 23.53 31.27
C ILE A 708 -4.88 22.82 31.53
N MET A 709 -4.84 21.53 31.91
CA MET A 709 -6.04 20.77 32.27
C MET A 709 -6.70 21.28 33.55
N THR A 710 -5.93 21.68 34.56
CA THR A 710 -6.45 22.31 35.78
C THR A 710 -7.21 23.60 35.47
N ILE A 711 -6.67 24.44 34.59
CA ILE A 711 -7.35 25.68 34.14
C ILE A 711 -8.60 25.34 33.31
N GLY A 712 -8.53 24.33 32.45
CA GLY A 712 -9.66 23.85 31.66
C GLY A 712 -10.80 23.23 32.48
N GLY A 713 -10.49 22.74 33.69
CA GLY A 713 -11.43 22.15 34.63
C GLY A 713 -12.15 23.15 35.54
N LEU A 714 -11.81 24.44 35.49
CA LEU A 714 -12.42 25.46 36.34
C LEU A 714 -13.95 25.57 36.13
N GLU A 715 -14.65 26.02 37.17
CA GLU A 715 -16.06 26.39 37.04
C GLU A 715 -16.20 27.67 36.21
N THR A 716 -17.04 27.62 35.18
CA THR A 716 -17.20 28.73 34.23
C THR A 716 -18.67 29.16 34.16
N ARG A 717 -18.92 30.48 34.19
CA ARG A 717 -20.24 31.08 33.94
C ARG A 717 -20.16 31.92 32.67
N GLN A 718 -20.95 31.59 31.64
CA GLN A 718 -20.85 32.21 30.30
C GLN A 718 -19.41 32.13 29.72
N GLU A 719 -18.78 30.95 29.83
CA GLU A 719 -17.40 30.69 29.36
C GLU A 719 -16.32 31.52 30.07
N ARG A 720 -16.65 32.29 31.11
CA ARG A 720 -15.69 33.01 31.96
C ARG A 720 -15.42 32.22 33.23
N PRO A 721 -14.16 32.07 33.68
CA PRO A 721 -13.86 31.37 34.91
C PRO A 721 -14.45 32.13 36.11
N CYS A 722 -15.11 31.41 37.02
CA CYS A 722 -15.66 31.96 38.26
C CYS A 722 -14.55 32.35 39.25
N VAL A 723 -13.39 31.71 39.11
CA VAL A 723 -12.18 31.93 39.91
C VAL A 723 -11.21 32.78 39.08
N PRO A 724 -10.58 33.83 39.66
CA PRO A 724 -9.60 34.63 38.92
C PRO A 724 -8.39 33.77 38.53
N CYS A 725 -8.10 33.74 37.23
CA CYS A 725 -6.94 33.07 36.65
C CYS A 725 -6.11 34.09 35.87
N THR A 726 -4.88 34.36 36.30
CA THR A 726 -4.00 35.38 35.69
C THR A 726 -2.63 34.80 35.33
N ILE A 727 -1.95 35.44 34.38
CA ILE A 727 -0.56 35.12 34.01
C ILE A 727 0.37 35.94 34.92
N VAL A 728 1.14 35.30 35.79
CA VAL A 728 2.00 35.98 36.79
C VAL A 728 3.42 36.17 36.30
N ASP A 729 3.87 35.28 35.43
CA ASP A 729 5.18 35.38 34.80
C ASP A 729 5.13 34.85 33.37
N SER A 730 5.92 35.46 32.50
CA SER A 730 6.04 35.06 31.09
C SER A 730 7.41 35.46 30.57
N GLY A 731 7.96 34.64 29.67
CA GLY A 731 9.26 34.95 29.08
C GLY A 731 9.68 33.96 28.01
N ARG A 732 10.86 34.23 27.44
CA ARG A 732 11.52 33.33 26.50
C ARG A 732 12.38 32.33 27.26
N LEU A 733 12.28 31.05 26.89
CA LEU A 733 13.20 30.01 27.36
C LEU A 733 14.49 30.12 26.53
N GLN A 734 15.65 30.26 27.20
CA GLN A 734 16.96 30.34 26.54
C GLN A 734 17.51 28.97 26.17
#